data_AF-M0P0K2-F1
#
_entry.id   AF-M0P0K2-F1
#
_cell.length_a   1.000
_cell.length_b   1.000
_cell.length_c   1.000
_cell.angle_alpha   90.00
_cell.angle_beta   90.00
_cell.angle_gamma   90.00
#
_symmetry.space_group_name_H-M   'P 1'
#
loop_
_entity.id
_entity.type
_entity.pdbx_description
1 polymer ?
#
loop_
_entity_poly.entity_id
_entity_poly.type
_entity_poly.pdbx_seq_one_letter_code
_entity_poly.pdbx_strand_id
1 'polypeptide(L)'
;MSNLLRTVGFSATAQFRTIGEAQPPLQGASFSNFVLSQYGLAFFLALAAVIYILARPLYRSDDTNHTLYIPAALAVIGSVYAVPQAYGAIGGLVGVDWQVIGLLIAAAFLVGATFLVEYDAEELYFVVWAAFIGSAAFTQVRFNYYLAVVVAVGTAYFLQVALDALELTSLDALREIEGWQILTVAAVLAILIVPLVGVATPVWQAGNSSQPGSVVQWDESLQWMNDETPQPGELEGADNPMELYGTYERPADGDFEYPEGAYGVQSWWDYGHWITTRAERIPNANPFQQNAGEAADYLLAPSEEEAAEVLASQSTEGNNTRYVMVDWQMASPNSKFNAPVTFYSGNETVRDFNELLYQRTEGQNGQQGGLRAALQTRTQRYHESQMIRLYQHYGSAVEPQPVVLDWEPQTAQTRSGEQVDIRVLPSEGQPIQRFDNLSAARSYVEEDGSAQVGGVMGVPSERLDALEHYRLVHATEAPGRSPYAQQASILAQRFGVDLQATFGESFLGAFRDDFVKTFERVPGATVEGSGAEPGQEVKATVEMEKPNGQTFEYTQYATADDDGSFEFTLPYSTTGYEEFGPENGYTNTSVRATGPYNVTTERTTGDDLYTTQRVGQVEVTEGQVVGEDDSAATVELEEQIIDCPSGDSECPVDDESGSDGGNTTNSTDAGSLIGVEPAATTATTTVTTAPN
;
A
#
# COMPACT_ATOMS: atom_id res chain seq x y z
N MET A 1 -11.15 30.01 6.36
CA MET A 1 -11.75 29.29 7.51
C MET A 1 -11.37 27.81 7.51
N SER A 2 -11.42 27.11 6.36
CA SER A 2 -10.92 25.73 6.18
C SER A 2 -9.47 25.51 6.69
N ASN A 3 -8.51 26.37 6.30
CA ASN A 3 -7.12 26.25 6.75
C ASN A 3 -6.91 26.41 8.26
N LEU A 4 -7.76 27.19 8.96
CA LEU A 4 -7.63 27.39 10.41
C LEU A 4 -8.09 26.13 11.16
N LEU A 5 -9.22 25.53 10.75
CA LEU A 5 -9.69 24.26 11.33
C LEU A 5 -8.73 23.10 11.03
N ARG A 6 -8.05 23.14 9.87
CA ARG A 6 -6.97 22.22 9.48
C ARG A 6 -5.75 22.34 10.39
N THR A 7 -5.26 23.56 10.63
CA THR A 7 -4.06 23.80 11.46
C THR A 7 -4.32 23.64 12.96
N VAL A 8 -5.54 23.92 13.44
CA VAL A 8 -5.89 23.85 14.87
C VAL A 8 -6.44 22.47 15.27
N GLY A 9 -6.45 21.49 14.36
CA GLY A 9 -6.76 20.10 14.70
C GLY A 9 -8.25 19.78 14.84
N PHE A 10 -9.13 20.61 14.27
CA PHE A 10 -10.59 20.49 14.40
C PHE A 10 -11.28 19.94 13.15
N SER A 11 -10.55 19.62 12.09
CA SER A 11 -11.09 19.03 10.86
C SER A 11 -10.94 17.51 10.83
N ALA A 12 -11.98 16.80 10.39
CA ALA A 12 -12.01 15.33 10.22
C ALA A 12 -12.56 14.92 8.83
N THR A 13 -12.08 15.55 7.75
CA THR A 13 -12.49 15.23 6.36
C THR A 13 -12.01 13.83 5.95
N ALA A 14 -12.64 13.24 4.94
CA ALA A 14 -12.33 11.88 4.45
C ALA A 14 -10.84 11.71 4.05
N GLN A 15 -10.24 12.72 3.42
CA GLN A 15 -8.81 12.73 3.06
C GLN A 15 -7.88 12.69 4.28
N PHE A 16 -8.25 13.35 5.39
CA PHE A 16 -7.45 13.27 6.62
C PHE A 16 -7.65 11.96 7.38
N ARG A 17 -8.73 11.23 7.11
CA ARG A 17 -8.97 9.92 7.75
C ARG A 17 -8.03 8.83 7.19
N THR A 18 -7.56 8.92 5.95
CA THR A 18 -6.55 7.95 5.48
C THR A 18 -5.18 8.16 6.13
N ILE A 19 -4.93 9.36 6.65
CA ILE A 19 -3.73 9.66 7.43
C ILE A 19 -3.94 9.18 8.87
N GLY A 20 -3.24 8.10 9.25
CA GLY A 20 -3.43 7.43 10.54
C GLY A 20 -3.37 8.34 11.77
N GLU A 21 -2.55 9.39 11.74
CA GLU A 21 -2.40 10.36 12.85
C GLU A 21 -3.49 11.45 12.90
N ALA A 22 -4.26 11.68 11.83
CA ALA A 22 -5.34 12.67 11.81
C ALA A 22 -6.72 12.06 12.13
N GLN A 23 -6.78 10.75 12.36
CA GLN A 23 -7.99 10.06 12.79
C GLN A 23 -8.41 10.46 14.22
N PRO A 24 -9.73 10.56 14.50
CA PRO A 24 -10.23 10.69 15.86
C PRO A 24 -9.93 9.42 16.67
N PRO A 25 -9.25 9.52 17.83
CA PRO A 25 -8.85 8.34 18.60
C PRO A 25 -10.02 7.45 19.07
N LEU A 26 -11.21 8.03 19.20
CA LEU A 26 -12.42 7.34 19.67
C LEU A 26 -13.24 6.68 18.55
N GLN A 27 -12.81 6.78 17.29
CA GLN A 27 -13.53 6.17 16.17
C GLN A 27 -13.34 4.64 16.11
N GLY A 28 -12.22 4.13 16.62
CA GLY A 28 -11.86 2.70 16.60
C GLY A 28 -11.66 2.06 17.98
N ALA A 29 -11.80 2.82 19.06
CA ALA A 29 -11.58 2.35 20.43
C ALA A 29 -12.57 2.99 21.42
N SER A 30 -12.92 2.27 22.48
CA SER A 30 -13.66 2.88 23.59
C SER A 30 -12.79 3.91 24.31
N PHE A 31 -13.43 4.93 24.87
CA PHE A 31 -12.74 5.99 25.63
C PHE A 31 -11.80 5.43 26.70
N SER A 32 -12.27 4.47 27.49
CA SER A 32 -11.47 3.85 28.56
C SER A 32 -10.26 3.12 28.00
N ASN A 33 -10.41 2.36 26.91
CA ASN A 33 -9.30 1.59 26.34
C ASN A 33 -8.24 2.53 25.76
N PHE A 34 -8.68 3.55 25.03
CA PHE A 34 -7.78 4.56 24.48
C PHE A 34 -7.01 5.29 25.60
N VAL A 35 -7.71 5.89 26.57
CA VAL A 35 -7.10 6.66 27.65
C VAL A 35 -6.15 5.82 28.50
N LEU A 36 -6.56 4.60 28.87
CA LEU A 36 -5.71 3.71 29.67
C LEU A 36 -4.47 3.28 28.89
N SER A 37 -4.59 3.04 27.58
CA SER A 37 -3.44 2.65 26.75
C SER A 37 -2.42 3.77 26.59
N GLN A 38 -2.86 5.03 26.48
CA GLN A 38 -1.99 6.17 26.20
C GLN A 38 -1.46 6.84 27.46
N TYR A 39 -2.30 6.96 28.50
CA TYR A 39 -2.04 7.79 29.67
C TYR A 39 -2.21 7.04 31.01
N GLY A 40 -2.66 5.78 30.98
CA GLY A 40 -2.93 5.00 32.20
C GLY A 40 -3.99 5.66 33.10
N LEU A 41 -3.87 5.45 34.42
CA LEU A 41 -4.76 6.11 35.39
C LEU A 41 -4.42 7.58 35.63
N ALA A 42 -3.24 8.05 35.20
CA ALA A 42 -2.82 9.44 35.40
C ALA A 42 -3.80 10.42 34.75
N PHE A 43 -4.39 10.07 33.60
CA PHE A 43 -5.42 10.89 32.97
C PHE A 43 -6.61 11.17 33.90
N PHE A 44 -7.09 10.16 34.64
CA PHE A 44 -8.22 10.33 35.54
C PHE A 44 -7.86 11.18 36.76
N LEU A 45 -6.62 11.08 37.25
CA LEU A 45 -6.13 11.95 38.33
C LEU A 45 -6.01 13.41 37.88
N ALA A 46 -5.48 13.64 36.68
CA ALA A 46 -5.43 14.96 36.08
C ALA A 46 -6.83 15.54 35.83
N LEU A 47 -7.76 14.73 35.33
CA LEU A 47 -9.16 15.13 35.17
C LEU A 47 -9.79 15.48 36.52
N ALA A 48 -9.53 14.71 37.58
CA ALA A 48 -10.00 15.00 38.92
C ALA A 48 -9.43 16.32 39.46
N ALA A 49 -8.16 16.64 39.20
CA ALA A 49 -7.57 17.93 39.52
C ALA A 49 -8.27 19.09 38.78
N VAL A 50 -8.50 18.97 37.48
CA VAL A 50 -9.20 19.99 36.68
C VAL A 50 -10.61 20.22 37.22
N ILE A 51 -11.35 19.15 37.52
CA ILE A 51 -12.69 19.24 38.12
C ILE A 51 -12.61 19.87 39.51
N TYR A 52 -11.62 19.53 40.33
CA TYR A 52 -11.44 20.11 41.66
C TYR A 52 -11.18 21.62 41.60
N ILE A 53 -10.27 22.07 40.72
CA ILE A 53 -9.97 23.48 40.50
C ILE A 53 -11.25 24.23 40.11
N LEU A 54 -12.04 23.69 39.17
CA LEU A 54 -13.28 24.31 38.72
C LEU A 54 -14.38 24.31 39.80
N ALA A 55 -14.55 23.21 40.53
CA ALA A 55 -15.65 23.02 41.47
C ALA A 55 -15.40 23.69 42.84
N ARG A 56 -14.15 23.80 43.29
CA ARG A 56 -13.81 24.26 44.64
C ARG A 56 -14.32 25.68 44.93
N PRO A 57 -14.15 26.69 44.06
CA PRO A 57 -14.70 28.03 44.31
C PRO A 57 -16.23 28.09 44.22
N LEU A 58 -16.83 27.34 43.28
CA LEU A 58 -18.28 27.26 43.11
C LEU A 58 -18.99 26.62 44.32
N TYR A 59 -18.40 25.57 44.90
CA TYR A 59 -18.93 24.89 46.08
C TYR A 59 -18.74 25.70 47.37
N ARG A 60 -17.67 26.50 47.45
CA ARG A 60 -17.40 27.39 48.60
C ARG A 60 -18.21 28.69 48.57
N SER A 61 -18.92 28.95 47.48
CA SER A 61 -19.80 30.12 47.35
C SER A 61 -21.03 29.99 48.24
N ASP A 62 -21.41 31.08 48.91
CA ASP A 62 -22.63 31.14 49.73
C ASP A 62 -23.94 31.12 48.91
N ASP A 63 -23.86 31.25 47.57
CA ASP A 63 -25.02 31.14 46.67
C ASP A 63 -25.27 29.69 46.20
N THR A 64 -26.43 29.16 46.55
CA THR A 64 -26.92 27.83 46.13
C THR A 64 -26.93 27.64 44.60
N ASN A 65 -27.14 28.70 43.82
CA ASN A 65 -27.12 28.64 42.36
C ASN A 65 -25.71 28.33 41.81
N HIS A 66 -24.66 28.80 42.49
CA HIS A 66 -23.27 28.51 42.11
C HIS A 66 -22.93 27.04 42.39
N THR A 67 -23.43 26.49 43.50
CA THR A 67 -23.24 25.06 43.80
C THR A 67 -24.04 24.16 42.83
N LEU A 68 -25.26 24.56 42.45
CA LEU A 68 -26.08 23.85 41.46
C LEU A 68 -25.50 23.88 40.04
N TYR A 69 -24.60 24.83 39.74
CA TYR A 69 -23.92 24.92 38.45
C TYR A 69 -23.09 23.67 38.14
N ILE A 70 -22.43 23.09 39.15
CA ILE A 70 -21.55 21.92 39.00
C ILE A 70 -22.32 20.69 38.48
N PRO A 71 -23.37 20.18 39.15
CA PRO A 71 -24.12 19.02 38.66
C PRO A 71 -24.85 19.31 37.35
N ALA A 72 -25.29 20.56 37.12
CA ALA A 72 -25.91 20.96 35.85
C ALA A 72 -24.90 20.88 34.68
N ALA A 73 -23.70 21.42 34.86
CA ALA A 73 -22.62 21.36 33.88
C ALA A 73 -22.23 19.91 33.55
N LEU A 74 -22.03 19.08 34.59
CA LEU A 74 -21.69 17.66 34.41
C LEU A 74 -22.79 16.88 33.70
N ALA A 75 -24.07 17.15 34.01
CA ALA A 75 -25.19 16.48 33.35
C ALA A 75 -25.27 16.83 31.85
N VAL A 76 -25.08 18.10 31.49
CA VAL A 76 -25.15 18.58 30.11
C VAL A 76 -23.93 18.16 29.29
N ILE A 77 -22.73 18.18 29.87
CA ILE A 77 -21.53 17.65 29.21
C ILE A 77 -21.64 16.13 29.06
N GLY A 78 -22.10 15.44 30.11
CA GLY A 78 -22.31 13.99 30.07
C GLY A 78 -23.36 13.54 29.03
N SER A 79 -24.41 14.33 28.81
CA SER A 79 -25.43 14.00 27.80
C SER A 79 -24.90 14.03 26.36
N VAL A 80 -23.86 14.82 26.07
CA VAL A 80 -23.17 14.80 24.77
C VAL A 80 -22.64 13.41 24.44
N TYR A 81 -22.06 12.74 25.43
CA TYR A 81 -21.52 11.39 25.29
C TYR A 81 -22.58 10.30 25.44
N ALA A 82 -23.66 10.56 26.19
CA ALA A 82 -24.76 9.61 26.35
C ALA A 82 -25.63 9.52 25.09
N VAL A 83 -25.78 10.61 24.33
CA VAL A 83 -26.66 10.68 23.14
C VAL A 83 -25.97 11.40 21.97
N PRO A 84 -24.83 10.87 21.46
CA PRO A 84 -24.03 11.55 20.44
C PRO A 84 -24.81 11.84 19.15
N GLN A 85 -25.81 11.01 18.81
CA GLN A 85 -26.64 11.20 17.61
C GLN A 85 -27.49 12.48 17.66
N ALA A 86 -27.96 12.88 18.85
CA ALA A 86 -28.75 14.11 19.00
C ALA A 86 -27.89 15.36 18.73
N TYR A 87 -26.65 15.36 19.22
CA TYR A 87 -25.69 16.44 19.00
C TYR A 87 -25.12 16.42 17.58
N GLY A 88 -24.94 15.24 16.97
CA GLY A 88 -24.57 15.13 15.56
C GLY A 88 -25.63 15.71 14.61
N ALA A 89 -26.92 15.52 14.91
CA ALA A 89 -28.01 16.15 14.15
C ALA A 89 -27.99 17.69 14.23
N ILE A 90 -27.67 18.23 15.41
CA ILE A 90 -27.52 19.68 15.62
C ILE A 90 -26.27 20.20 14.90
N GLY A 91 -25.17 19.47 14.97
CA GLY A 91 -23.89 19.82 14.34
C GLY A 91 -23.95 19.79 12.82
N GLY A 92 -24.68 18.84 12.24
CA GLY A 92 -24.91 18.74 10.81
C GLY A 92 -25.55 19.99 10.20
N LEU A 93 -26.35 20.76 10.96
CA LEU A 93 -26.98 22.01 10.48
C LEU A 93 -25.97 23.16 10.27
N VAL A 94 -24.85 23.12 10.97
CA VAL A 94 -23.80 24.16 10.93
C VAL A 94 -22.47 23.63 10.38
N GLY A 95 -22.44 22.39 9.91
CA GLY A 95 -21.26 21.75 9.32
C GLY A 95 -20.18 21.37 10.34
N VAL A 96 -20.56 21.04 11.58
CA VAL A 96 -19.63 20.77 12.68
C VAL A 96 -19.93 19.40 13.31
N ASP A 97 -18.91 18.63 13.66
CA ASP A 97 -19.08 17.32 14.30
C ASP A 97 -19.54 17.44 15.77
N TRP A 98 -20.16 16.38 16.30
CA TRP A 98 -20.76 16.37 17.64
C TRP A 98 -19.72 16.60 18.75
N GLN A 99 -18.48 16.18 18.53
CA GLN A 99 -17.35 16.40 19.44
C GLN A 99 -17.07 17.89 19.61
N VAL A 100 -17.15 18.67 18.53
CA VAL A 100 -16.93 20.12 18.57
C VAL A 100 -18.09 20.82 19.29
N ILE A 101 -19.33 20.35 19.13
CA ILE A 101 -20.45 20.85 19.94
C ILE A 101 -20.21 20.56 21.42
N GLY A 102 -19.76 19.35 21.75
CA GLY A 102 -19.37 19.00 23.12
C GLY A 102 -18.33 19.95 23.69
N LEU A 103 -17.34 20.33 22.89
CA LEU A 103 -16.32 21.29 23.25
C LEU A 103 -16.85 22.70 23.45
N LEU A 104 -17.74 23.17 22.57
CA LEU A 104 -18.38 24.47 22.74
C LEU A 104 -19.23 24.53 24.01
N ILE A 105 -19.94 23.44 24.33
CA ILE A 105 -20.70 23.31 25.58
C ILE A 105 -19.77 23.34 26.78
N ALA A 106 -18.70 22.55 26.78
CA ALA A 106 -17.73 22.52 27.87
C ALA A 106 -17.04 23.89 28.06
N ALA A 107 -16.67 24.56 26.96
CA ALA A 107 -16.10 25.90 26.97
C ALA A 107 -17.10 26.94 27.49
N ALA A 108 -18.37 26.86 27.10
CA ALA A 108 -19.42 27.74 27.62
C ALA A 108 -19.63 27.56 29.13
N PHE A 109 -19.53 26.33 29.65
CA PHE A 109 -19.57 26.08 31.08
C PHE A 109 -18.33 26.58 31.81
N LEU A 110 -17.14 26.43 31.21
CA LEU A 110 -15.90 26.97 31.77
C LEU A 110 -15.97 28.50 31.85
N VAL A 111 -16.38 29.17 30.77
CA VAL A 111 -16.55 30.63 30.74
C VAL A 111 -17.64 31.07 31.71
N GLY A 112 -18.79 30.39 31.74
CA GLY A 112 -19.88 30.70 32.65
C GLY A 112 -19.45 30.59 34.12
N ALA A 113 -18.62 29.60 34.48
CA ALA A 113 -18.06 29.50 35.82
C ALA A 113 -17.23 30.73 36.21
N THR A 114 -16.42 31.27 35.28
CA THR A 114 -15.62 32.49 35.54
C THR A 114 -16.45 33.76 35.75
N PHE A 115 -17.72 33.77 35.31
CA PHE A 115 -18.65 34.87 35.60
C PHE A 115 -19.35 34.73 36.96
N LEU A 116 -19.34 33.54 37.57
CA LEU A 116 -20.00 33.26 38.84
C LEU A 116 -19.05 33.44 40.03
N VAL A 117 -17.78 33.08 39.87
CA VAL A 117 -16.76 33.12 40.94
C VAL A 117 -15.39 33.51 40.41
N GLU A 118 -14.57 34.11 41.27
CA GLU A 118 -13.17 34.44 40.95
C GLU A 118 -12.29 33.20 41.10
N TYR A 119 -11.41 32.97 40.11
CA TYR A 119 -10.43 31.89 40.10
C TYR A 119 -9.02 32.49 40.12
N ASP A 120 -8.08 31.78 40.76
CA ASP A 120 -6.67 32.13 40.69
C ASP A 120 -6.17 32.05 39.24
N ALA A 121 -5.43 33.07 38.79
CA ALA A 121 -5.05 33.21 37.39
C ALA A 121 -4.21 32.02 36.88
N GLU A 122 -3.34 31.47 37.75
CA GLU A 122 -2.49 30.32 37.44
C GLU A 122 -3.31 29.03 37.26
N GLU A 123 -4.28 28.79 38.15
CA GLU A 123 -5.16 27.63 38.10
C GLU A 123 -6.11 27.70 36.90
N LEU A 124 -6.69 28.87 36.64
CA LEU A 124 -7.56 29.10 35.49
C LEU A 124 -6.79 28.93 34.16
N TYR A 125 -5.56 29.44 34.09
CA TYR A 125 -4.68 29.23 32.94
C TYR A 125 -4.46 27.74 32.66
N PHE A 126 -4.14 26.96 33.70
CA PHE A 126 -3.95 25.52 33.55
C PHE A 126 -5.22 24.83 33.03
N VAL A 127 -6.39 25.14 33.56
CA VAL A 127 -7.67 24.56 33.12
C VAL A 127 -7.95 24.92 31.65
N VAL A 128 -7.75 26.18 31.24
CA VAL A 128 -7.97 26.61 29.85
C VAL A 128 -7.01 25.90 28.89
N TRP A 129 -5.72 25.82 29.26
CA TRP A 129 -4.71 25.10 28.47
C TRP A 129 -5.05 23.60 28.37
N ALA A 130 -5.42 22.97 29.48
CA ALA A 130 -5.81 21.57 29.53
C ALA A 130 -7.03 21.28 28.64
N ALA A 131 -8.04 22.16 28.68
CA ALA A 131 -9.22 22.06 27.84
C ALA A 131 -8.87 22.18 26.35
N PHE A 132 -8.02 23.13 25.96
CA PHE A 132 -7.61 23.33 24.57
C PHE A 132 -6.78 22.17 24.00
N ILE A 133 -5.81 21.67 24.77
CA ILE A 133 -4.98 20.54 24.33
C ILE A 133 -5.77 19.24 24.34
N GLY A 134 -6.60 19.00 25.38
CA GLY A 134 -7.48 17.84 25.42
C GLY A 134 -8.43 17.81 24.23
N SER A 135 -9.01 18.96 23.91
CA SER A 135 -9.84 19.17 22.73
C SER A 135 -9.15 18.74 21.42
N ALA A 136 -7.92 19.20 21.18
CA ALA A 136 -7.15 18.84 20.00
C ALA A 136 -6.80 17.34 19.97
N ALA A 137 -6.35 16.78 21.09
CA ALA A 137 -5.94 15.38 21.23
C ALA A 137 -7.10 14.38 21.05
N PHE A 138 -8.31 14.72 21.50
CA PHE A 138 -9.50 13.90 21.26
C PHE A 138 -10.11 14.10 19.87
N THR A 139 -9.66 15.11 19.12
CA THR A 139 -10.06 15.29 17.72
C THR A 139 -9.09 14.62 16.75
N GLN A 140 -7.78 14.68 17.02
CA GLN A 140 -6.75 14.03 16.21
C GLN A 140 -5.64 13.42 17.08
N VAL A 141 -5.26 12.18 16.75
CA VAL A 141 -4.20 11.43 17.46
C VAL A 141 -2.86 12.17 17.48
N ARG A 142 -2.52 12.95 16.44
CA ARG A 142 -1.27 13.71 16.35
C ARG A 142 -1.03 14.69 17.50
N PHE A 143 -2.06 15.12 18.22
CA PHE A 143 -1.89 16.04 19.36
C PHE A 143 -1.75 15.33 20.72
N ASN A 144 -1.83 14.00 20.76
CA ASN A 144 -1.76 13.23 22.01
C ASN A 144 -0.49 13.49 22.83
N TYR A 145 0.64 13.70 22.17
CA TYR A 145 1.89 13.97 22.88
C TYR A 145 1.87 15.31 23.65
N TYR A 146 1.07 16.30 23.22
CA TYR A 146 0.87 17.52 24.00
C TYR A 146 0.01 17.27 25.25
N LEU A 147 -1.02 16.41 25.13
CA LEU A 147 -1.90 16.07 26.26
C LEU A 147 -1.15 15.33 27.36
N ALA A 148 -0.08 14.58 27.03
CA ALA A 148 0.76 13.93 28.03
C ALA A 148 1.33 14.91 29.06
N VAL A 149 1.74 16.12 28.64
CA VAL A 149 2.28 17.15 29.55
C VAL A 149 1.18 17.69 30.48
N VAL A 150 0.00 17.95 29.93
CA VAL A 150 -1.18 18.38 30.71
C VAL A 150 -1.54 17.34 31.77
N VAL A 151 -1.56 16.06 31.38
CA VAL A 151 -1.86 14.95 32.28
C VAL A 151 -0.81 14.86 33.38
N ALA A 152 0.47 15.01 33.06
CA ALA A 152 1.54 14.99 34.07
C ALA A 152 1.38 16.12 35.10
N VAL A 153 1.15 17.36 34.65
CA VAL A 153 0.97 18.53 35.54
C VAL A 153 -0.30 18.38 36.38
N GLY A 154 -1.43 18.00 35.78
CA GLY A 154 -2.69 17.82 36.50
C GLY A 154 -2.60 16.70 37.54
N THR A 155 -1.88 15.63 37.23
CA THR A 155 -1.64 14.53 38.17
C THR A 155 -0.77 14.96 39.35
N ALA A 156 0.27 15.76 39.10
CA ALA A 156 1.11 16.33 40.16
C ALA A 156 0.31 17.29 41.06
N TYR A 157 -0.56 18.12 40.46
CA TYR A 157 -1.46 18.99 41.21
C TYR A 157 -2.44 18.17 42.06
N PHE A 158 -3.03 17.10 41.51
CA PHE A 158 -3.89 16.20 42.29
C PHE A 158 -3.16 15.60 43.49
N LEU A 159 -1.92 15.16 43.29
CA LEU A 159 -1.09 14.63 44.37
C LEU A 159 -0.84 15.69 45.44
N GLN A 160 -0.55 16.94 45.07
CA GLN A 160 -0.43 18.05 46.00
C GLN A 160 -1.71 18.24 46.80
N VAL A 161 -2.87 18.32 46.14
CA VAL A 161 -4.18 18.45 46.82
C VAL A 161 -4.44 17.30 47.79
N ALA A 162 -4.08 16.06 47.41
CA ALA A 162 -4.22 14.91 48.28
C ALA A 162 -3.30 14.99 49.51
N LEU A 163 -2.07 15.46 49.35
CA LEU A 163 -1.12 15.65 50.46
C LEU A 163 -1.54 16.80 51.38
N ASP A 164 -2.04 17.90 50.81
CA ASP A 164 -2.60 19.03 51.56
C ASP A 164 -3.79 18.60 52.41
N ALA A 165 -4.70 17.79 51.85
CA ALA A 165 -5.86 17.24 52.56
C ALA A 165 -5.48 16.26 53.69
N LEU A 166 -4.28 15.68 53.64
CA LEU A 166 -3.74 14.80 54.68
C LEU A 166 -2.85 15.55 55.68
N GLU A 167 -2.67 16.87 55.52
CA GLU A 167 -1.83 17.74 56.35
C GLU A 167 -0.33 17.37 56.34
N LEU A 168 0.16 16.71 55.27
CA LEU A 168 1.52 16.16 55.18
C LEU A 168 2.56 17.11 54.55
N THR A 169 2.31 18.42 54.58
CA THR A 169 3.07 19.42 53.81
C THR A 169 4.32 19.96 54.51
N SER A 170 4.61 19.52 55.74
CA SER A 170 5.75 20.00 56.54
C SER A 170 6.58 18.87 57.16
N LEU A 171 7.85 19.15 57.45
CA LEU A 171 8.77 18.20 58.10
C LEU A 171 8.35 17.84 59.53
N ASP A 172 7.58 18.70 60.20
CA ASP A 172 7.05 18.42 61.55
C ASP A 172 5.81 17.52 61.49
N ALA A 173 4.93 17.69 60.49
CA ALA A 173 3.81 16.78 60.24
C ALA A 173 4.26 15.35 59.88
N LEU A 174 5.41 15.21 59.21
CA LEU A 174 6.01 13.90 58.91
C LEU A 174 6.52 13.15 60.16
N ARG A 175 6.73 13.84 61.29
CA ARG A 175 7.15 13.22 62.56
C ARG A 175 5.98 12.69 63.39
N GLU A 176 4.78 13.24 63.18
CA GLU A 176 3.54 12.89 63.89
C GLU A 176 2.56 12.08 63.02
N ILE A 177 3.07 11.47 61.95
CA ILE A 177 2.26 10.79 60.93
C ILE A 177 1.51 9.57 61.50
N GLU A 178 0.20 9.52 61.28
CA GLU A 178 -0.64 8.38 61.67
C GLU A 178 -0.55 7.25 60.63
N GLY A 179 -0.69 6.00 61.08
CA GLY A 179 -0.52 4.81 60.22
C GLY A 179 -1.49 4.76 59.02
N TRP A 180 -2.69 5.32 59.13
CA TRP A 180 -3.64 5.37 58.02
C TRP A 180 -3.27 6.43 56.96
N GLN A 181 -2.63 7.55 57.35
CA GLN A 181 -2.16 8.57 56.41
C GLN A 181 -1.05 8.00 55.51
N ILE A 182 -0.13 7.20 56.07
CA ILE A 182 0.89 6.47 55.30
C ILE A 182 0.24 5.52 54.30
N LEU A 183 -0.76 4.75 54.74
CA LEU A 183 -1.47 3.80 53.86
C LEU A 183 -2.22 4.53 52.74
N THR A 184 -2.81 5.70 53.00
CA THR A 184 -3.47 6.51 51.97
C THR A 184 -2.47 7.09 50.97
N VAL A 185 -1.34 7.65 51.41
CA VAL A 185 -0.29 8.13 50.49
C VAL A 185 0.30 6.99 49.67
N ALA A 186 0.59 5.85 50.29
CA ALA A 186 1.06 4.66 49.59
C ALA A 186 0.02 4.16 48.57
N ALA A 187 -1.27 4.21 48.90
CA ALA A 187 -2.33 3.85 47.98
C ALA A 187 -2.44 4.83 46.80
N VAL A 188 -2.34 6.14 47.02
CA VAL A 188 -2.32 7.15 45.95
C VAL A 188 -1.10 6.98 45.06
N LEU A 189 0.09 6.79 45.64
CA LEU A 189 1.32 6.50 44.89
C LEU A 189 1.22 5.16 44.14
N ALA A 190 0.60 4.14 44.72
CA ALA A 190 0.36 2.88 44.03
C ALA A 190 -0.62 3.05 42.86
N ILE A 191 -1.73 3.77 43.05
CA ILE A 191 -2.69 4.09 41.98
C ILE A 191 -2.04 4.91 40.86
N LEU A 192 -1.07 5.77 41.20
CA LEU A 192 -0.31 6.54 40.22
C LEU A 192 0.72 5.68 39.48
N ILE A 193 1.59 4.98 40.22
CA ILE A 193 2.79 4.34 39.69
C ILE A 193 2.48 2.97 39.09
N VAL A 194 1.61 2.17 39.71
CA VAL A 194 1.34 0.79 39.27
C VAL A 194 0.76 0.74 37.85
N PRO A 195 -0.20 1.58 37.43
CA PRO A 195 -0.67 1.58 36.05
C PRO A 195 0.37 2.12 35.06
N LEU A 196 1.21 3.06 35.48
CA LEU A 196 2.30 3.60 34.66
C LEU A 196 3.40 2.57 34.37
N VAL A 197 3.58 1.59 35.27
CA VAL A 197 4.59 0.53 35.14
C VAL A 197 3.97 -0.80 34.65
N GLY A 198 2.70 -1.05 34.90
CA GLY A 198 2.05 -2.36 34.69
C GLY A 198 0.85 -2.40 33.75
N VAL A 199 0.31 -1.25 33.30
CA VAL A 199 -0.87 -1.19 32.41
C VAL A 199 -0.57 -0.45 31.11
N ALA A 200 0.18 0.65 31.16
CA ALA A 200 0.69 1.33 29.97
C ALA A 200 2.08 0.78 29.59
N THR A 201 2.37 0.63 28.30
CA THR A 201 3.73 0.38 27.82
C THR A 201 4.55 1.65 28.07
N PRO A 202 5.58 1.63 28.94
CA PRO A 202 6.39 2.82 29.18
C PRO A 202 7.06 3.32 27.90
N VAL A 203 7.23 4.64 27.76
CA VAL A 203 7.82 5.27 26.56
C VAL A 203 9.19 4.70 26.20
N TRP A 204 10.02 4.32 27.19
CA TRP A 204 11.32 3.69 26.93
C TRP A 204 11.18 2.26 26.38
N GLN A 205 10.14 1.52 26.76
CA GLN A 205 9.87 0.19 26.22
C GLN A 205 9.28 0.28 24.81
N ALA A 206 8.38 1.23 24.57
CA ALA A 206 7.88 1.56 23.24
C ALA A 206 9.00 2.05 22.31
N GLY A 207 9.91 2.88 22.83
CA GLY A 207 11.13 3.33 22.16
C GLY A 207 12.09 2.18 21.85
N ASN A 208 12.29 1.24 22.79
CA ASN A 208 13.10 0.05 22.56
C ASN A 208 12.50 -0.90 21.50
N SER A 209 11.17 -0.89 21.32
CA SER A 209 10.49 -1.61 20.24
C SER A 209 10.40 -0.81 18.93
N SER A 210 10.87 0.45 18.90
CA SER A 210 10.90 1.27 17.68
C SER A 210 12.08 0.81 16.83
N GLN A 211 11.87 -0.24 16.05
CA GLN A 211 12.82 -0.67 15.04
C GLN A 211 12.76 0.28 13.83
N PRO A 212 13.89 0.51 13.14
CA PRO A 212 13.84 1.17 11.83
C PRO A 212 12.91 0.33 10.97
N GLY A 213 11.76 0.91 10.60
CA GLY A 213 10.63 0.20 10.01
C GLY A 213 10.92 -0.30 8.58
N SER A 214 10.01 -0.05 7.64
CA SER A 214 10.22 -0.53 6.27
C SER A 214 11.41 0.08 5.53
N VAL A 215 12.01 1.15 6.08
CA VAL A 215 13.24 1.74 5.54
C VAL A 215 14.36 0.71 5.41
N VAL A 216 14.44 -0.29 6.30
CA VAL A 216 15.48 -1.32 6.23
C VAL A 216 15.35 -2.19 4.98
N GLN A 217 14.12 -2.40 4.49
CA GLN A 217 13.89 -3.15 3.25
C GLN A 217 14.02 -2.26 2.00
N TRP A 218 13.84 -0.95 2.14
CA TRP A 218 14.04 0.02 1.07
C TRP A 218 15.51 0.42 0.88
N ASP A 219 16.33 0.32 1.93
CA ASP A 219 17.72 0.80 1.96
C ASP A 219 18.58 0.20 0.84
N GLU A 220 18.35 -1.06 0.49
CA GLU A 220 19.03 -1.75 -0.62
C GLU A 220 18.78 -1.05 -1.96
N SER A 221 17.51 -0.88 -2.36
CA SER A 221 17.19 -0.20 -3.63
C SER A 221 17.55 1.28 -3.63
N LEU A 222 17.53 1.94 -2.47
CA LEU A 222 17.92 3.34 -2.36
C LEU A 222 19.44 3.52 -2.50
N GLN A 223 20.23 2.60 -1.94
CA GLN A 223 21.68 2.57 -2.14
C GLN A 223 22.03 2.22 -3.59
N TRP A 224 21.38 1.19 -4.16
CA TRP A 224 21.52 0.86 -5.57
C TRP A 224 21.21 2.08 -6.45
N MET A 225 20.13 2.81 -6.18
CA MET A 225 19.82 4.02 -6.95
C MET A 225 20.90 5.11 -6.78
N ASN A 226 21.45 5.29 -5.57
CA ASN A 226 22.52 6.26 -5.34
C ASN A 226 23.78 5.93 -6.18
N ASP A 227 24.14 4.65 -6.21
CA ASP A 227 25.39 4.15 -6.81
C ASP A 227 25.28 3.89 -8.32
N GLU A 228 24.11 3.46 -8.81
CA GLU A 228 23.92 2.88 -10.16
C GLU A 228 23.03 3.72 -11.08
N THR A 229 22.68 4.96 -10.67
CA THR A 229 22.02 5.95 -11.53
C THR A 229 22.82 7.26 -11.58
N PRO A 230 22.74 8.06 -12.66
CA PRO A 230 23.45 9.34 -12.73
C PRO A 230 23.00 10.30 -11.62
N GLN A 231 23.86 11.24 -11.21
CA GLN A 231 23.41 12.26 -10.26
C GLN A 231 22.44 13.24 -10.95
N PRO A 232 21.49 13.85 -10.22
CA PRO A 232 20.65 14.89 -10.81
C PRO A 232 21.50 16.02 -11.40
N GLY A 233 21.32 16.27 -12.70
CA GLY A 233 22.14 17.20 -13.48
C GLY A 233 23.19 16.55 -14.38
N GLU A 234 23.32 15.21 -14.34
CA GLU A 234 24.27 14.42 -15.14
C GLU A 234 23.59 13.40 -16.07
N LEU A 235 22.26 13.26 -16.02
CA LEU A 235 21.51 12.35 -16.91
C LEU A 235 21.78 12.70 -18.38
N GLU A 236 21.94 11.67 -19.22
CA GLU A 236 22.18 11.80 -20.67
C GLU A 236 23.43 12.65 -21.01
N GLY A 237 24.45 12.56 -20.14
CA GLY A 237 25.75 13.20 -20.36
C GLY A 237 25.79 14.70 -20.06
N ALA A 238 24.77 15.24 -19.41
CA ALA A 238 24.76 16.62 -18.93
C ALA A 238 25.91 16.90 -17.93
N ASP A 239 26.36 18.15 -17.84
CA ASP A 239 27.48 18.57 -16.96
C ASP A 239 27.01 19.66 -15.98
N ASN A 240 25.87 19.43 -15.31
CA ASN A 240 25.26 20.37 -14.36
C ASN A 240 24.94 19.71 -12.98
N PRO A 241 25.87 18.96 -12.36
CA PRO A 241 25.58 18.20 -11.14
C PRO A 241 25.05 19.10 -10.03
N MET A 242 23.93 18.66 -9.43
CA MET A 242 23.31 19.35 -8.31
C MET A 242 23.96 18.96 -6.99
N GLU A 243 24.35 19.95 -6.19
CA GLU A 243 24.88 19.71 -4.84
C GLU A 243 23.74 19.40 -3.85
N LEU A 244 23.72 18.22 -3.24
CA LEU A 244 22.70 17.84 -2.25
C LEU A 244 22.60 18.84 -1.07
N TYR A 245 23.76 19.32 -0.58
CA TYR A 245 23.86 20.31 0.50
C TYR A 245 24.18 21.72 -0.01
N GLY A 246 23.95 21.96 -1.30
CA GLY A 246 24.16 23.25 -1.94
C GLY A 246 23.22 24.33 -1.39
N THR A 247 23.49 25.58 -1.80
CA THR A 247 22.61 26.71 -1.51
C THR A 247 21.83 27.07 -2.76
N TYR A 248 20.51 26.97 -2.68
CA TYR A 248 19.60 27.29 -3.77
C TYR A 248 18.77 28.53 -3.45
N GLU A 249 18.64 29.44 -4.40
CA GLU A 249 17.77 30.59 -4.25
C GLU A 249 16.31 30.14 -4.31
N ARG A 250 15.49 30.66 -3.38
CA ARG A 250 14.05 30.38 -3.39
C ARG A 250 13.41 31.14 -4.57
N PRO A 251 12.77 30.45 -5.53
CA PRO A 251 12.10 31.10 -6.65
C PRO A 251 10.96 32.01 -6.19
N ALA A 252 10.65 33.05 -6.97
CA ALA A 252 9.66 34.07 -6.62
C ALA A 252 8.21 33.57 -6.74
N ASP A 253 7.96 32.72 -7.72
CA ASP A 253 6.73 31.95 -7.95
C ASP A 253 6.68 30.66 -7.11
N GLY A 254 7.83 30.22 -6.59
CA GLY A 254 7.98 29.03 -5.78
C GLY A 254 8.19 27.75 -6.60
N ASP A 255 8.38 27.88 -7.91
CA ASP A 255 8.69 26.77 -8.81
C ASP A 255 10.17 26.81 -9.18
N PHE A 256 10.89 25.71 -8.94
CA PHE A 256 12.34 25.67 -9.10
C PHE A 256 12.69 25.14 -10.48
N GLU A 257 13.33 25.99 -11.29
CA GLU A 257 13.84 25.61 -12.61
C GLU A 257 15.04 24.68 -12.43
N TYR A 258 14.83 23.39 -12.67
CA TYR A 258 15.91 22.40 -12.60
C TYR A 258 16.83 22.49 -13.83
N PRO A 259 18.15 22.25 -13.67
CA PRO A 259 19.07 22.26 -14.79
C PRO A 259 18.85 21.06 -15.72
N GLU A 260 19.41 21.15 -16.93
CA GLU A 260 19.50 20.01 -17.86
C GLU A 260 20.20 18.81 -17.18
N GLY A 261 19.69 17.60 -17.44
CA GLY A 261 20.15 16.37 -16.79
C GLY A 261 19.56 16.11 -15.40
N ALA A 262 18.77 17.03 -14.84
CA ALA A 262 18.03 16.77 -13.61
C ALA A 262 16.73 16.01 -13.91
N TYR A 263 16.37 15.10 -13.01
CA TYR A 263 15.23 14.22 -13.18
C TYR A 263 14.50 13.93 -11.87
N GLY A 264 13.22 13.57 -11.97
CA GLY A 264 12.38 13.16 -10.86
C GLY A 264 12.35 11.64 -10.64
N VAL A 265 12.05 11.24 -9.40
CA VAL A 265 11.74 9.88 -8.98
C VAL A 265 10.31 9.83 -8.44
N GLN A 266 9.44 9.14 -9.17
CA GLN A 266 8.04 8.98 -8.80
C GLN A 266 7.83 7.78 -7.85
N SER A 267 7.17 8.03 -6.74
CA SER A 267 6.71 6.98 -5.81
C SER A 267 5.53 7.50 -4.99
N TRP A 268 5.05 6.73 -4.01
CA TRP A 268 4.09 7.24 -3.05
C TRP A 268 4.75 8.27 -2.10
N TRP A 269 3.98 9.28 -1.69
CA TRP A 269 4.51 10.44 -0.95
C TRP A 269 5.18 10.07 0.39
N ASP A 270 4.81 8.94 1.00
CA ASP A 270 5.45 8.40 2.22
C ASP A 270 6.98 8.22 2.07
N TYR A 271 7.46 7.93 0.86
CA TYR A 271 8.84 7.50 0.62
C TYR A 271 9.78 8.63 0.19
N GLY A 272 9.26 9.84 -0.09
CA GLY A 272 10.04 10.94 -0.66
C GLY A 272 11.26 11.34 0.19
N HIS A 273 11.14 11.36 1.52
CA HIS A 273 12.31 11.65 2.37
C HIS A 273 13.41 10.59 2.26
N TRP A 274 13.07 9.32 2.04
CA TRP A 274 14.07 8.27 1.88
C TRP A 274 14.76 8.39 0.52
N ILE A 275 14.01 8.68 -0.55
CA ILE A 275 14.57 8.99 -1.87
C ILE A 275 15.55 10.16 -1.78
N THR A 276 15.19 11.26 -1.12
CA THR A 276 16.11 12.41 -0.96
C THR A 276 17.32 12.09 -0.09
N THR A 277 17.15 11.40 1.04
CA THR A 277 18.22 11.27 2.05
C THR A 277 19.10 10.03 1.90
N ARG A 278 18.65 9.02 1.15
CA ARG A 278 19.37 7.76 0.96
C ARG A 278 19.78 7.53 -0.48
N ALA A 279 18.88 7.81 -1.43
CA ALA A 279 19.22 7.74 -2.85
C ALA A 279 19.85 9.03 -3.36
N GLU A 280 19.72 10.15 -2.63
CA GLU A 280 20.17 11.48 -3.07
C GLU A 280 19.58 11.87 -4.43
N ARG A 281 18.30 11.51 -4.65
CA ARG A 281 17.52 11.86 -5.85
C ARG A 281 16.32 12.74 -5.50
N ILE A 282 15.71 13.36 -6.50
CA ILE A 282 14.61 14.31 -6.35
C ILE A 282 13.27 13.54 -6.38
N PRO A 283 12.51 13.43 -5.28
CA PRO A 283 11.21 12.78 -5.30
C PRO A 283 10.13 13.69 -5.86
N ASN A 284 9.22 13.14 -6.69
CA ASN A 284 8.07 13.90 -7.19
C ASN A 284 7.07 14.27 -6.10
N ALA A 285 6.96 13.43 -5.05
CA ALA A 285 6.06 13.64 -3.91
C ALA A 285 6.74 13.30 -2.59
N ASN A 286 6.34 13.96 -1.49
CA ASN A 286 7.06 13.85 -0.22
C ASN A 286 6.17 13.83 1.05
N PRO A 287 6.72 13.43 2.22
CA PRO A 287 6.00 13.34 3.49
C PRO A 287 5.33 14.62 4.01
N PHE A 288 5.61 15.78 3.42
CA PHE A 288 4.83 17.01 3.67
C PHE A 288 3.46 17.01 2.97
N GLN A 289 3.11 15.90 2.29
CA GLN A 289 1.92 15.73 1.45
C GLN A 289 1.93 16.64 0.22
N GLN A 290 3.10 17.13 -0.16
CA GLN A 290 3.28 17.81 -1.43
C GLN A 290 3.16 16.77 -2.55
N ASN A 291 2.38 17.11 -3.57
CA ASN A 291 2.11 16.29 -4.75
C ASN A 291 1.49 14.92 -4.46
N ALA A 292 0.81 14.74 -3.33
CA ALA A 292 0.19 13.46 -2.98
C ALA A 292 -0.99 13.07 -3.89
N GLY A 293 -1.71 14.06 -4.43
CA GLY A 293 -2.79 13.84 -5.41
C GLY A 293 -2.21 13.43 -6.77
N GLU A 294 -1.22 14.17 -7.23
CA GLU A 294 -0.50 13.95 -8.47
C GLU A 294 0.22 12.59 -8.48
N ALA A 295 0.81 12.18 -7.35
CA ALA A 295 1.35 10.84 -7.19
C ALA A 295 0.25 9.75 -7.22
N ALA A 296 -0.93 10.01 -6.64
CA ALA A 296 -2.05 9.07 -6.73
C ALA A 296 -2.56 8.93 -8.16
N ASP A 297 -2.67 10.06 -8.88
CA ASP A 297 -3.11 10.11 -10.27
C ASP A 297 -2.17 9.33 -11.17
N TYR A 298 -0.85 9.48 -10.99
CA TYR A 298 0.13 8.68 -11.72
C TYR A 298 0.04 7.19 -11.39
N LEU A 299 0.05 6.82 -10.11
CA LEU A 299 0.10 5.42 -9.67
C LEU A 299 -1.15 4.63 -10.06
N LEU A 300 -2.30 5.32 -10.16
CA LEU A 300 -3.59 4.75 -10.52
C LEU A 300 -3.98 4.99 -11.97
N ALA A 301 -3.17 5.69 -12.77
CA ALA A 301 -3.46 5.93 -14.18
C ALA A 301 -3.79 4.60 -14.90
N PRO A 302 -4.88 4.54 -15.69
CA PRO A 302 -5.35 3.32 -16.34
C PRO A 302 -4.56 2.96 -17.61
N SER A 303 -3.78 3.89 -18.16
CA SER A 303 -2.95 3.69 -19.35
C SER A 303 -1.59 4.35 -19.21
N GLU A 304 -0.65 3.96 -20.07
CA GLU A 304 0.68 4.57 -20.10
C GLU A 304 0.65 6.03 -20.57
N GLU A 305 -0.22 6.32 -21.54
CA GLU A 305 -0.48 7.67 -22.04
C GLU A 305 -0.99 8.59 -20.92
N GLU A 306 -2.00 8.15 -20.16
CA GLU A 306 -2.53 8.96 -19.04
C GLU A 306 -1.49 9.13 -17.92
N ALA A 307 -0.68 8.10 -17.65
CA ALA A 307 0.43 8.22 -16.70
C ALA A 307 1.47 9.26 -17.16
N ALA A 308 1.79 9.31 -18.46
CA ALA A 308 2.68 10.30 -19.04
C ALA A 308 2.09 11.72 -19.00
N GLU A 309 0.79 11.87 -19.28
CA GLU A 309 0.08 13.14 -19.16
C GLU A 309 0.09 13.68 -17.72
N VAL A 310 -0.11 12.81 -16.73
CA VAL A 310 -0.02 13.20 -15.31
C VAL A 310 1.37 13.76 -15.01
N LEU A 311 2.44 13.06 -15.39
CA LEU A 311 3.82 13.55 -15.18
C LEU A 311 4.05 14.89 -15.87
N ALA A 312 3.63 15.03 -17.13
CA ALA A 312 3.75 16.29 -17.88
C ALA A 312 2.92 17.43 -17.28
N SER A 313 1.84 17.13 -16.56
CA SER A 313 1.00 18.13 -15.89
C SER A 313 1.54 18.61 -14.54
N GLN A 314 2.46 17.86 -13.91
CA GLN A 314 2.99 18.19 -12.58
C GLN A 314 3.86 19.45 -12.60
N SER A 315 4.75 19.58 -13.58
CA SER A 315 5.56 20.78 -13.85
C SER A 315 6.14 20.73 -15.26
N THR A 316 6.79 21.80 -15.71
CA THR A 316 7.54 21.82 -16.99
C THR A 316 8.58 20.68 -17.04
N GLU A 317 9.21 20.42 -15.90
CA GLU A 317 10.22 19.38 -15.67
C GLU A 317 9.60 18.04 -15.26
N GLY A 318 8.28 17.97 -15.01
CA GLY A 318 7.60 16.75 -14.57
C GLY A 318 7.70 15.62 -15.61
N ASN A 319 7.75 15.99 -16.89
CA ASN A 319 8.02 15.05 -17.98
C ASN A 319 9.46 14.50 -17.97
N ASN A 320 10.38 15.11 -17.21
CA ASN A 320 11.74 14.61 -16.99
C ASN A 320 11.82 13.62 -15.81
N THR A 321 10.68 13.13 -15.32
CA THR A 321 10.66 12.00 -14.37
C THR A 321 11.26 10.77 -15.04
N ARG A 322 12.38 10.28 -14.49
CA ARG A 322 13.15 9.18 -15.07
C ARG A 322 12.90 7.85 -14.36
N TYR A 323 12.61 7.85 -13.07
CA TYR A 323 12.47 6.60 -12.31
C TYR A 323 11.14 6.51 -11.57
N VAL A 324 10.70 5.28 -11.37
CA VAL A 324 9.52 4.95 -10.57
C VAL A 324 9.89 3.87 -9.56
N MET A 325 9.58 4.09 -8.28
CA MET A 325 9.78 3.08 -7.23
C MET A 325 8.44 2.62 -6.67
N VAL A 326 8.18 1.31 -6.71
CA VAL A 326 6.95 0.71 -6.19
C VAL A 326 7.28 -0.41 -5.22
N ASP A 327 6.65 -0.41 -4.05
CA ASP A 327 6.76 -1.51 -3.08
C ASP A 327 5.50 -2.37 -3.04
N TRP A 328 5.65 -3.57 -2.45
CA TRP A 328 4.56 -4.53 -2.32
C TRP A 328 3.37 -3.97 -1.52
N GLN A 329 3.60 -2.99 -0.63
CA GLN A 329 2.55 -2.40 0.19
C GLN A 329 1.65 -1.50 -0.64
N MET A 330 2.23 -0.71 -1.56
CA MET A 330 1.49 0.10 -2.53
C MET A 330 0.63 -0.79 -3.43
N ALA A 331 1.17 -1.92 -3.89
CA ALA A 331 0.45 -2.86 -4.73
C ALA A 331 -0.59 -3.71 -3.97
N SER A 332 -0.63 -3.69 -2.63
CA SER A 332 -1.51 -4.58 -1.84
C SER A 332 -2.74 -3.86 -1.27
N PRO A 333 -3.97 -4.25 -1.68
CA PRO A 333 -5.24 -3.76 -1.11
C PRO A 333 -5.46 -4.05 0.37
N ASN A 334 -4.68 -4.95 0.94
CA ASN A 334 -4.66 -5.23 2.37
C ASN A 334 -3.56 -4.45 3.12
N SER A 335 -2.92 -3.49 2.44
CA SER A 335 -1.89 -2.61 2.97
C SER A 335 -2.14 -1.15 2.53
N LYS A 336 -1.30 -0.56 1.67
CA LYS A 336 -1.34 0.88 1.33
C LYS A 336 -2.11 1.24 0.06
N PHE A 337 -2.45 0.28 -0.79
CA PHE A 337 -3.15 0.54 -2.07
C PHE A 337 -4.37 1.47 -1.96
N ASN A 338 -5.17 1.33 -0.89
CA ASN A 338 -6.39 2.12 -0.71
C ASN A 338 -6.13 3.61 -0.40
N ALA A 339 -4.90 3.96 0.00
CA ALA A 339 -4.55 5.34 0.31
C ALA A 339 -4.51 6.21 -0.96
N PRO A 340 -3.75 5.88 -2.03
CA PRO A 340 -3.83 6.56 -3.32
C PRO A 340 -5.25 6.79 -3.82
N VAL A 341 -6.14 5.80 -3.72
CA VAL A 341 -7.54 5.92 -4.18
C VAL A 341 -8.31 7.07 -3.52
N THR A 342 -7.93 7.49 -2.31
CA THR A 342 -8.57 8.64 -1.63
C THR A 342 -8.03 10.00 -2.08
N PHE A 343 -6.83 10.01 -2.65
CA PHE A 343 -6.17 11.21 -3.18
C PHE A 343 -6.36 11.35 -4.69
N TYR A 344 -6.80 10.28 -5.36
CA TYR A 344 -7.08 10.22 -6.78
C TYR A 344 -8.13 11.26 -7.20
N SER A 345 -7.87 11.96 -8.29
CA SER A 345 -8.75 13.01 -8.82
C SER A 345 -9.94 12.46 -9.61
N GLY A 346 -9.89 11.19 -10.02
CA GLY A 346 -10.99 10.48 -10.66
C GLY A 346 -12.19 10.23 -9.73
N ASN A 347 -13.27 9.69 -10.30
CA ASN A 347 -14.52 9.41 -9.58
C ASN A 347 -14.56 8.02 -8.94
N GLU A 348 -13.50 7.24 -9.11
CA GLU A 348 -13.37 5.87 -8.62
C GLU A 348 -13.17 5.84 -7.11
N THR A 349 -13.75 4.82 -6.52
CA THR A 349 -13.69 4.49 -5.10
C THR A 349 -12.92 3.18 -4.92
N VAL A 350 -12.54 2.87 -3.67
CA VAL A 350 -11.86 1.60 -3.35
C VAL A 350 -12.60 0.36 -3.87
N ARG A 351 -13.94 0.44 -4.00
CA ARG A 351 -14.78 -0.66 -4.52
C ARG A 351 -14.64 -0.89 -6.01
N ASP A 352 -14.29 0.14 -6.77
CA ASP A 352 -14.10 0.05 -8.22
C ASP A 352 -12.79 -0.67 -8.58
N PHE A 353 -11.84 -0.74 -7.64
CA PHE A 353 -10.61 -1.53 -7.75
C PHE A 353 -10.73 -2.92 -7.07
N ASN A 354 -11.50 -2.99 -5.98
CA ASN A 354 -11.55 -4.17 -5.13
C ASN A 354 -12.98 -4.50 -4.72
N GLU A 355 -13.46 -5.67 -5.13
CA GLU A 355 -14.80 -6.13 -4.81
C GLU A 355 -14.76 -7.19 -3.70
N LEU A 356 -15.83 -7.26 -2.90
CA LEU A 356 -15.93 -8.20 -1.79
C LEU A 356 -17.09 -9.15 -2.00
N LEU A 357 -16.78 -10.44 -2.12
CA LEU A 357 -17.75 -11.52 -2.15
C LEU A 357 -18.04 -12.00 -0.73
N TYR A 358 -19.30 -12.31 -0.48
CA TYR A 358 -19.79 -12.79 0.81
C TYR A 358 -20.14 -14.27 0.74
N GLN A 359 -20.15 -14.94 1.90
CA GLN A 359 -20.73 -16.26 2.06
C GLN A 359 -21.92 -16.18 3.03
N ARG A 360 -22.98 -16.93 2.71
CA ARG A 360 -24.10 -17.18 3.62
C ARG A 360 -23.59 -18.04 4.78
N THR A 361 -23.76 -17.57 6.01
CA THR A 361 -23.56 -18.40 7.20
C THR A 361 -24.92 -18.89 7.67
N GLU A 362 -25.01 -20.10 8.22
CA GLU A 362 -26.24 -20.58 8.84
C GLU A 362 -26.31 -20.12 10.30
N GLY A 363 -27.46 -19.60 10.72
CA GLY A 363 -27.71 -19.29 12.13
C GLY A 363 -28.01 -20.56 12.91
N GLN A 364 -27.63 -20.61 14.19
CA GLN A 364 -28.09 -21.70 15.07
C GLN A 364 -29.63 -21.69 15.12
N ASN A 365 -30.24 -22.87 14.96
CA ASN A 365 -31.69 -23.10 15.04
C ASN A 365 -32.55 -22.44 13.93
N GLY A 366 -32.08 -22.43 12.68
CA GLY A 366 -32.94 -22.08 11.53
C GLY A 366 -33.36 -20.60 11.45
N GLN A 367 -32.70 -19.72 12.20
CA GLN A 367 -32.78 -18.28 11.96
C GLN A 367 -31.89 -17.90 10.77
N GLN A 368 -32.30 -16.88 9.99
CA GLN A 368 -31.50 -16.33 8.90
C GLN A 368 -30.09 -16.06 9.41
N GLY A 369 -29.12 -16.82 8.92
CA GLY A 369 -27.74 -16.62 9.32
C GLY A 369 -27.13 -15.41 8.62
N GLY A 370 -26.03 -14.93 9.19
CA GLY A 370 -25.41 -13.69 8.74
C GLY A 370 -24.68 -13.84 7.41
N LEU A 371 -24.23 -12.71 6.86
CA LEU A 371 -23.28 -12.66 5.77
C LEU A 371 -21.88 -12.49 6.34
N ARG A 372 -20.92 -13.25 5.82
CA ARG A 372 -19.50 -13.11 6.18
C ARG A 372 -18.68 -12.84 4.94
N ALA A 373 -17.78 -11.87 5.00
CA ALA A 373 -16.77 -11.61 3.98
C ALA A 373 -16.01 -12.90 3.64
N ALA A 374 -15.95 -13.26 2.35
CA ALA A 374 -15.43 -14.54 1.91
C ALA A 374 -14.17 -14.41 1.07
N LEU A 375 -14.21 -13.56 0.05
CA LEU A 375 -13.12 -13.37 -0.90
C LEU A 375 -13.11 -11.91 -1.36
N GLN A 376 -11.96 -11.26 -1.34
CA GLN A 376 -11.78 -9.97 -1.99
C GLN A 376 -11.18 -10.22 -3.37
N THR A 377 -11.83 -9.73 -4.42
CA THR A 377 -11.43 -9.87 -5.83
C THR A 377 -10.81 -8.57 -6.31
N ARG A 378 -10.11 -8.64 -7.44
CA ARG A 378 -9.60 -7.47 -8.16
C ARG A 378 -10.43 -7.25 -9.40
N THR A 379 -10.77 -6.01 -9.68
CA THR A 379 -11.46 -5.66 -10.93
C THR A 379 -10.42 -5.41 -12.02
N GLN A 380 -10.88 -5.29 -13.27
CA GLN A 380 -10.01 -4.85 -14.37
C GLN A 380 -9.31 -3.53 -14.04
N ARG A 381 -10.01 -2.56 -13.44
CA ARG A 381 -9.46 -1.25 -13.05
C ARG A 381 -8.26 -1.32 -12.10
N TYR A 382 -8.21 -2.35 -11.23
CA TYR A 382 -7.02 -2.63 -10.42
C TYR A 382 -5.83 -3.03 -11.26
N HIS A 383 -6.03 -3.91 -12.25
CA HIS A 383 -4.98 -4.40 -13.12
C HIS A 383 -4.46 -3.31 -14.07
N GLU A 384 -5.33 -2.41 -14.52
CA GLU A 384 -4.99 -1.25 -15.36
C GLU A 384 -4.14 -0.20 -14.64
N SER A 385 -4.15 -0.18 -13.30
CA SER A 385 -3.40 0.83 -12.54
C SER A 385 -1.90 0.76 -12.85
N GLN A 386 -1.27 1.88 -13.21
CA GLN A 386 0.13 1.97 -13.59
C GLN A 386 1.07 1.27 -12.59
N MET A 387 0.88 1.46 -11.28
CA MET A 387 1.72 0.82 -10.27
C MET A 387 1.57 -0.71 -10.24
N ILE A 388 0.43 -1.26 -10.68
CA ILE A 388 0.18 -2.70 -10.77
C ILE A 388 0.81 -3.27 -12.04
N ARG A 389 0.65 -2.61 -13.18
CA ARG A 389 1.32 -2.95 -14.45
C ARG A 389 2.84 -3.00 -14.28
N LEU A 390 3.40 -2.04 -13.55
CA LEU A 390 4.81 -2.04 -13.17
C LEU A 390 5.14 -3.14 -12.16
N TYR A 391 4.55 -3.10 -10.96
CA TYR A 391 5.01 -3.94 -9.85
C TYR A 391 4.75 -5.43 -10.05
N GLN A 392 3.60 -5.83 -10.60
CA GLN A 392 3.25 -7.24 -10.74
C GLN A 392 3.69 -7.83 -12.08
N HIS A 393 3.64 -7.01 -13.14
CA HIS A 393 3.81 -7.48 -14.51
C HIS A 393 5.08 -6.95 -15.17
N TYR A 394 5.89 -6.14 -14.47
CA TYR A 394 7.16 -5.63 -14.96
C TYR A 394 7.03 -4.80 -16.25
N GLY A 395 5.85 -4.23 -16.49
CA GLY A 395 5.49 -3.57 -17.75
C GLY A 395 5.12 -4.52 -18.89
N SER A 396 5.11 -5.84 -18.68
CA SER A 396 4.72 -6.84 -19.68
C SER A 396 3.20 -6.80 -19.96
N ALA A 397 2.81 -7.14 -21.19
CA ALA A 397 1.43 -7.44 -21.52
C ALA A 397 0.93 -8.65 -20.74
N VAL A 398 -0.36 -8.64 -20.38
CA VAL A 398 -0.98 -9.72 -19.59
C VAL A 398 -2.24 -10.18 -20.27
N GLU A 399 -2.26 -11.43 -20.71
CA GLU A 399 -3.45 -12.04 -21.27
C GLU A 399 -4.41 -12.53 -20.16
N PRO A 400 -5.73 -12.45 -20.40
CA PRO A 400 -6.68 -13.12 -19.52
C PRO A 400 -6.49 -14.63 -19.59
N GLN A 401 -6.74 -15.32 -18.49
CA GLN A 401 -6.72 -16.79 -18.45
C GLN A 401 -8.16 -17.33 -18.50
N PRO A 402 -8.39 -18.57 -18.98
CA PRO A 402 -9.71 -19.19 -19.00
C PRO A 402 -10.15 -19.64 -17.59
N VAL A 403 -10.10 -18.73 -16.63
CA VAL A 403 -10.52 -18.93 -15.25
C VAL A 403 -11.71 -18.02 -14.98
N VAL A 404 -12.81 -18.63 -14.54
CA VAL A 404 -14.06 -17.94 -14.23
C VAL A 404 -14.25 -17.90 -12.73
N LEU A 405 -14.65 -16.74 -12.23
CA LEU A 405 -15.21 -16.56 -10.90
C LEU A 405 -16.73 -16.46 -11.02
N ASP A 406 -17.44 -17.27 -10.23
CA ASP A 406 -18.89 -17.36 -10.20
C ASP A 406 -19.45 -16.82 -8.86
N TRP A 407 -20.57 -16.10 -8.92
CA TRP A 407 -21.30 -15.56 -7.77
C TRP A 407 -22.78 -15.33 -8.08
N GLU A 408 -23.60 -15.32 -7.03
CA GLU A 408 -25.02 -14.98 -7.11
C GLU A 408 -25.25 -13.54 -6.59
N PRO A 409 -26.01 -12.70 -7.31
CA PRO A 409 -26.44 -11.41 -6.78
C PRO A 409 -27.48 -11.61 -5.67
N GLN A 410 -27.35 -10.86 -4.58
CA GLN A 410 -28.30 -10.87 -3.48
C GLN A 410 -28.51 -9.45 -2.95
N THR A 411 -29.76 -9.02 -2.79
CA THR A 411 -30.05 -7.74 -2.13
C THR A 411 -29.98 -7.91 -0.61
N ALA A 412 -29.18 -7.07 0.04
CA ALA A 412 -29.03 -7.01 1.49
C ALA A 412 -29.45 -5.63 2.03
N GLN A 413 -29.91 -5.58 3.28
CA GLN A 413 -30.21 -4.32 3.95
C GLN A 413 -29.06 -3.90 4.87
N THR A 414 -28.62 -2.66 4.70
CA THR A 414 -27.64 -2.02 5.60
C THR A 414 -28.28 -1.68 6.95
N ARG A 415 -27.45 -1.36 7.95
CA ARG A 415 -27.94 -0.93 9.28
C ARG A 415 -28.77 0.36 9.24
N SER A 416 -28.63 1.17 8.19
CA SER A 416 -29.42 2.38 7.92
C SER A 416 -30.74 2.08 7.19
N GLY A 417 -31.03 0.83 6.84
CA GLY A 417 -32.25 0.42 6.13
C GLY A 417 -32.18 0.56 4.61
N GLU A 418 -31.03 0.94 4.06
CA GLU A 418 -30.80 1.02 2.60
C GLU A 418 -30.58 -0.38 2.02
N GLN A 419 -31.19 -0.65 0.87
CA GLN A 419 -30.99 -1.89 0.11
C GLN A 419 -29.77 -1.76 -0.79
N VAL A 420 -28.86 -2.72 -0.71
CA VAL A 420 -27.63 -2.77 -1.49
C VAL A 420 -27.49 -4.17 -2.08
N ASP A 421 -27.17 -4.25 -3.36
CA ASP A 421 -26.87 -5.52 -4.01
C ASP A 421 -25.45 -5.95 -3.68
N ILE A 422 -25.32 -7.19 -3.22
CA ILE A 422 -24.04 -7.80 -2.84
C ILE A 422 -23.81 -9.06 -3.66
N ARG A 423 -22.54 -9.39 -3.88
CA ARG A 423 -22.13 -10.63 -4.54
C ARG A 423 -21.90 -11.70 -3.49
N VAL A 424 -22.58 -12.84 -3.64
CA VAL A 424 -22.52 -13.94 -2.69
C VAL A 424 -22.01 -15.18 -3.42
N LEU A 425 -21.10 -15.91 -2.81
CA LEU A 425 -20.62 -17.16 -3.38
C LEU A 425 -21.78 -18.13 -3.59
N PRO A 426 -21.77 -18.88 -4.71
CA PRO A 426 -22.84 -19.81 -5.04
C PRO A 426 -22.97 -20.88 -3.94
N SER A 427 -24.20 -21.33 -3.70
CA SER A 427 -24.48 -22.34 -2.67
C SER A 427 -24.19 -23.78 -3.14
N GLU A 428 -24.13 -23.99 -4.45
CA GLU A 428 -23.75 -25.25 -5.09
C GLU A 428 -22.66 -24.98 -6.12
N GLY A 429 -21.75 -25.94 -6.34
CA GLY A 429 -20.64 -25.80 -7.28
C GLY A 429 -19.36 -25.20 -6.70
N GLN A 430 -18.34 -25.09 -7.55
CA GLN A 430 -17.06 -24.45 -7.22
C GLN A 430 -17.08 -23.00 -7.70
N PRO A 431 -16.80 -22.00 -6.84
CA PRO A 431 -16.85 -20.60 -7.22
C PRO A 431 -15.73 -20.20 -8.19
N ILE A 432 -14.64 -20.97 -8.28
CA ILE A 432 -13.55 -20.74 -9.24
C ILE A 432 -13.46 -21.98 -10.13
N GLN A 433 -13.50 -21.78 -11.44
CA GLN A 433 -13.45 -22.86 -12.43
C GLN A 433 -12.48 -22.52 -13.56
N ARG A 434 -11.66 -23.49 -13.98
CA ARG A 434 -10.80 -23.38 -15.16
C ARG A 434 -11.46 -24.07 -16.34
N PHE A 435 -11.43 -23.41 -17.50
CA PHE A 435 -11.93 -23.89 -18.79
C PHE A 435 -10.76 -24.21 -19.73
N ASP A 436 -11.06 -24.92 -20.81
CA ASP A 436 -10.06 -25.32 -21.81
C ASP A 436 -9.50 -24.13 -22.59
N ASN A 437 -10.31 -23.10 -22.84
CA ASN A 437 -9.93 -21.90 -23.57
C ASN A 437 -10.81 -20.69 -23.19
N LEU A 438 -10.37 -19.50 -23.57
CA LEU A 438 -11.06 -18.24 -23.24
C LEU A 438 -12.45 -18.16 -23.86
N SER A 439 -12.66 -18.70 -25.06
CA SER A 439 -13.97 -18.69 -25.72
C SER A 439 -15.00 -19.49 -24.91
N ALA A 440 -14.63 -20.67 -24.41
CA ALA A 440 -15.49 -21.48 -23.55
C ALA A 440 -15.79 -20.79 -22.21
N ALA A 441 -14.79 -20.15 -21.60
CA ALA A 441 -14.97 -19.37 -20.37
C ALA A 441 -15.94 -18.20 -20.58
N ARG A 442 -15.80 -17.46 -21.69
CA ARG A 442 -16.70 -16.35 -22.05
C ARG A 442 -18.12 -16.84 -22.33
N SER A 443 -18.28 -17.95 -23.04
CA SER A 443 -19.61 -18.55 -23.27
C SER A 443 -20.29 -18.96 -21.96
N TYR A 444 -19.55 -19.50 -20.99
CA TYR A 444 -20.10 -19.81 -19.66
C TYR A 444 -20.55 -18.55 -18.93
N VAL A 445 -19.73 -17.50 -18.93
CA VAL A 445 -20.07 -16.21 -18.30
C VAL A 445 -21.32 -15.59 -18.91
N GLU A 446 -21.47 -15.65 -20.24
CA GLU A 446 -22.66 -15.19 -20.94
C GLU A 446 -23.91 -16.01 -20.60
N GLU A 447 -23.78 -17.33 -20.39
CA GLU A 447 -24.89 -18.23 -20.06
C GLU A 447 -25.33 -18.11 -18.60
N ASP A 448 -24.39 -18.03 -17.65
CA ASP A 448 -24.68 -17.89 -16.23
C ASP A 448 -25.30 -16.53 -15.89
N GLY A 449 -24.79 -15.46 -16.53
CA GLY A 449 -25.31 -14.10 -16.37
C GLY A 449 -24.86 -13.38 -15.09
N SER A 450 -24.12 -14.05 -14.20
CA SER A 450 -23.55 -13.46 -12.99
C SER A 450 -22.07 -13.73 -12.77
N ALA A 451 -21.43 -14.62 -13.51
CA ALA A 451 -19.99 -14.87 -13.43
C ALA A 451 -19.13 -13.81 -14.17
N GLN A 452 -17.80 -13.85 -13.99
CA GLN A 452 -16.82 -13.14 -14.84
C GLN A 452 -15.56 -13.96 -15.09
N VAL A 453 -14.87 -13.65 -16.19
CA VAL A 453 -13.50 -14.12 -16.43
C VAL A 453 -12.53 -13.29 -15.59
N GLY A 454 -11.57 -13.96 -14.94
CA GLY A 454 -10.54 -13.30 -14.13
C GLY A 454 -11.05 -12.72 -12.81
N GLY A 455 -10.33 -11.72 -12.30
CA GLY A 455 -10.60 -11.03 -11.04
C GLY A 455 -10.17 -11.82 -9.78
N VAL A 456 -9.53 -12.96 -9.99
CA VAL A 456 -8.88 -13.77 -8.98
C VAL A 456 -7.40 -13.93 -9.32
N MET A 457 -6.55 -13.87 -8.29
CA MET A 457 -5.10 -13.82 -8.42
C MET A 457 -4.67 -12.65 -9.35
N GLY A 458 -3.54 -12.81 -10.04
CA GLY A 458 -3.02 -11.86 -11.03
C GLY A 458 -3.72 -11.89 -12.38
N VAL A 459 -4.95 -12.43 -12.48
CA VAL A 459 -5.61 -12.68 -13.77
C VAL A 459 -6.62 -11.56 -14.08
N PRO A 460 -6.35 -10.69 -15.06
CA PRO A 460 -7.30 -9.67 -15.51
C PRO A 460 -8.46 -10.28 -16.30
N SER A 461 -9.52 -9.51 -16.48
CA SER A 461 -10.69 -9.93 -17.29
C SER A 461 -10.45 -9.70 -18.78
N GLU A 462 -9.68 -8.67 -19.10
CA GLU A 462 -9.29 -8.28 -20.46
C GLU A 462 -7.76 -8.17 -20.55
N ARG A 463 -7.23 -8.21 -21.77
CA ARG A 463 -5.78 -8.10 -21.98
C ARG A 463 -5.30 -6.72 -21.52
N LEU A 464 -4.18 -6.71 -20.80
CA LEU A 464 -3.42 -5.50 -20.52
C LEU A 464 -2.32 -5.37 -21.56
N ASP A 465 -2.23 -4.21 -22.19
CA ASP A 465 -1.12 -3.92 -23.09
C ASP A 465 0.19 -3.76 -22.30
N ALA A 466 1.31 -4.00 -22.97
CA ALA A 466 2.63 -3.76 -22.39
C ALA A 466 2.87 -2.25 -22.20
N LEU A 467 3.81 -1.90 -21.35
CA LEU A 467 4.37 -0.55 -21.23
C LEU A 467 5.53 -0.45 -22.21
N GLU A 468 5.49 0.55 -23.09
CA GLU A 468 6.48 0.74 -24.16
C GLU A 468 7.71 1.50 -23.67
N HIS A 469 7.54 2.32 -22.63
CA HIS A 469 8.56 3.24 -22.14
C HIS A 469 9.01 2.95 -20.73
N TYR A 470 8.65 1.81 -20.13
CA TYR A 470 9.08 1.46 -18.77
C TYR A 470 9.75 0.09 -18.70
N ARG A 471 10.91 0.05 -18.07
CA ARG A 471 11.66 -1.19 -17.80
C ARG A 471 12.02 -1.33 -16.34
N LEU A 472 11.99 -2.55 -15.81
CA LEU A 472 12.56 -2.86 -14.51
C LEU A 472 14.09 -2.80 -14.62
N VAL A 473 14.73 -1.96 -13.80
CA VAL A 473 16.19 -1.83 -13.75
C VAL A 473 16.79 -2.42 -12.48
N HIS A 474 15.99 -2.56 -11.42
CA HIS A 474 16.41 -3.16 -10.17
C HIS A 474 15.23 -3.65 -9.33
N ALA A 475 15.45 -4.74 -8.59
CA ALA A 475 14.53 -5.28 -7.60
C ALA A 475 15.32 -5.77 -6.38
N THR A 476 14.79 -5.52 -5.18
CA THR A 476 15.44 -5.93 -3.93
C THR A 476 15.52 -7.44 -3.78
N GLU A 477 16.60 -7.94 -3.21
CA GLU A 477 16.67 -9.32 -2.69
C GLU A 477 15.81 -9.52 -1.44
N ALA A 478 15.53 -8.44 -0.71
CA ALA A 478 14.64 -8.46 0.45
C ALA A 478 13.24 -9.01 0.06
N PRO A 479 12.72 -10.01 0.80
CA PRO A 479 11.45 -10.62 0.44
C PRO A 479 10.28 -9.69 0.75
N GLY A 480 9.54 -9.33 -0.29
CA GLY A 480 8.22 -8.74 -0.25
C GLY A 480 7.12 -9.79 -0.15
N ARG A 481 5.87 -9.33 -0.20
CA ARG A 481 4.68 -10.18 -0.17
C ARG A 481 3.81 -9.91 -1.38
N SER A 482 3.49 -10.97 -2.13
CA SER A 482 2.58 -10.86 -3.27
C SER A 482 1.24 -10.20 -2.87
N PRO A 483 0.71 -9.26 -3.67
CA PRO A 483 -0.60 -8.66 -3.45
C PRO A 483 -1.76 -9.67 -3.36
N TYR A 484 -1.56 -10.88 -3.89
CA TYR A 484 -2.54 -11.97 -3.90
C TYR A 484 -2.35 -13.01 -2.81
N ALA A 485 -1.34 -12.88 -1.95
CA ALA A 485 -1.01 -13.90 -0.94
C ALA A 485 -2.20 -14.27 -0.04
N GLN A 486 -3.03 -13.30 0.34
CA GLN A 486 -4.24 -13.58 1.12
C GLN A 486 -5.30 -14.32 0.31
N GLN A 487 -5.47 -13.96 -0.97
CA GLN A 487 -6.41 -14.63 -1.87
C GLN A 487 -5.95 -16.06 -2.15
N ALA A 488 -4.67 -16.28 -2.45
CA ALA A 488 -4.04 -17.59 -2.62
C ALA A 488 -4.28 -18.51 -1.42
N SER A 489 -4.09 -17.98 -0.19
CA SER A 489 -4.37 -18.73 1.03
C SER A 489 -5.84 -19.14 1.13
N ILE A 490 -6.78 -18.25 0.78
CA ILE A 490 -8.22 -18.55 0.83
C ILE A 490 -8.59 -19.56 -0.26
N LEU A 491 -8.12 -19.37 -1.49
CA LEU A 491 -8.38 -20.27 -2.62
C LEU A 491 -7.89 -21.70 -2.33
N ALA A 492 -6.64 -21.85 -1.89
CA ALA A 492 -6.06 -23.16 -1.61
C ALA A 492 -6.68 -23.82 -0.36
N GLN A 493 -6.81 -23.10 0.75
CA GLN A 493 -7.21 -23.73 2.03
C GLN A 493 -8.72 -23.84 2.23
N ARG A 494 -9.49 -22.88 1.70
CA ARG A 494 -10.96 -22.84 1.90
C ARG A 494 -11.72 -23.38 0.70
N PHE A 495 -11.27 -23.09 -0.51
CA PHE A 495 -11.93 -23.52 -1.74
C PHE A 495 -11.29 -24.76 -2.36
N GLY A 496 -10.13 -25.21 -1.86
CA GLY A 496 -9.45 -26.40 -2.39
C GLY A 496 -8.93 -26.23 -3.81
N VAL A 497 -8.72 -24.99 -4.26
CA VAL A 497 -8.20 -24.69 -5.60
C VAL A 497 -6.72 -25.05 -5.64
N ASP A 498 -6.35 -25.92 -6.58
CA ASP A 498 -4.95 -26.15 -6.93
C ASP A 498 -4.42 -24.95 -7.73
N LEU A 499 -3.57 -24.15 -7.09
CA LEU A 499 -3.05 -22.92 -7.69
C LEU A 499 -2.15 -23.20 -8.90
N GLN A 500 -1.37 -24.29 -8.86
CA GLN A 500 -0.47 -24.65 -9.96
C GLN A 500 -1.29 -25.11 -11.17
N ALA A 501 -2.28 -25.97 -10.93
CA ALA A 501 -3.14 -26.47 -12.00
C ALA A 501 -4.12 -25.42 -12.52
N THR A 502 -4.50 -24.41 -11.72
CA THR A 502 -5.47 -23.37 -12.14
C THR A 502 -4.78 -22.17 -12.78
N PHE A 503 -3.71 -21.67 -12.17
CA PHE A 503 -3.07 -20.39 -12.52
C PHE A 503 -1.63 -20.53 -13.04
N GLY A 504 -1.07 -21.74 -13.03
CA GLY A 504 0.36 -21.95 -13.32
C GLY A 504 1.29 -21.53 -12.18
N GLU A 505 0.73 -21.14 -11.03
CA GLU A 505 1.45 -20.55 -9.92
C GLU A 505 1.64 -21.52 -8.75
N SER A 506 2.87 -21.63 -8.27
CA SER A 506 3.15 -22.47 -7.12
C SER A 506 2.61 -21.84 -5.84
N PHE A 507 2.23 -22.67 -4.85
CA PHE A 507 1.74 -22.16 -3.58
C PHE A 507 2.76 -21.25 -2.86
N LEU A 508 4.07 -21.49 -3.00
CA LEU A 508 5.07 -20.60 -2.40
C LEU A 508 5.31 -19.33 -3.24
N GLY A 509 5.26 -19.44 -4.57
CA GLY A 509 5.37 -18.30 -5.50
C GLY A 509 4.26 -17.28 -5.28
N ALA A 510 3.02 -17.76 -5.13
CA ALA A 510 1.85 -16.92 -4.86
C ALA A 510 1.90 -16.09 -3.55
N PHE A 511 2.90 -16.29 -2.68
CA PHE A 511 3.05 -15.57 -1.41
C PHE A 511 4.25 -14.62 -1.37
N ARG A 512 5.21 -14.77 -2.28
CA ARG A 512 6.48 -14.05 -2.26
C ARG A 512 6.59 -13.14 -3.47
N ASP A 513 7.27 -12.02 -3.28
CA ASP A 513 7.63 -11.08 -4.34
C ASP A 513 8.87 -10.30 -3.86
N ASP A 514 9.40 -9.38 -4.66
CA ASP A 514 10.47 -8.47 -4.24
C ASP A 514 9.87 -7.34 -3.38
N PHE A 515 10.58 -6.87 -2.35
CA PHE A 515 10.02 -5.83 -1.49
C PHE A 515 9.82 -4.50 -2.23
N VAL A 516 10.84 -4.02 -2.95
CA VAL A 516 10.81 -2.80 -3.78
C VAL A 516 11.29 -3.14 -5.19
N LYS A 517 10.64 -2.53 -6.19
CA LYS A 517 11.03 -2.58 -7.60
C LYS A 517 11.24 -1.16 -8.11
N THR A 518 12.37 -0.94 -8.79
CA THR A 518 12.73 0.33 -9.41
C THR A 518 12.67 0.18 -10.92
N PHE A 519 11.91 1.07 -11.54
CA PHE A 519 11.71 1.14 -12.97
C PHE A 519 12.34 2.42 -13.52
N GLU A 520 12.81 2.34 -14.74
CA GLU A 520 13.30 3.47 -15.51
C GLU A 520 12.34 3.73 -16.67
N ARG A 521 12.02 5.00 -16.89
CA ARG A 521 11.31 5.48 -18.06
C ARG A 521 12.32 5.78 -19.17
N VAL A 522 12.17 5.14 -20.31
CA VAL A 522 13.10 5.22 -21.44
C VAL A 522 12.36 5.59 -22.74
N PRO A 523 13.04 6.20 -23.73
CA PRO A 523 12.47 6.34 -25.07
C PRO A 523 12.01 5.00 -25.66
N GLY A 524 12.78 3.92 -25.42
CA GLY A 524 12.51 2.60 -25.98
C GLY A 524 13.07 2.48 -27.40
N ALA A 525 13.45 1.26 -27.77
CA ALA A 525 14.01 0.99 -29.09
C ALA A 525 12.91 0.72 -30.11
N THR A 526 12.97 1.38 -31.26
CA THR A 526 12.11 1.06 -32.41
C THR A 526 12.60 -0.22 -33.08
N VAL A 527 11.69 -1.18 -33.25
CA VAL A 527 11.95 -2.42 -34.00
C VAL A 527 10.98 -2.51 -35.16
N GLU A 528 11.53 -2.48 -36.37
CA GLU A 528 10.79 -2.64 -37.62
C GLU A 528 10.82 -4.12 -38.04
N GLY A 529 9.65 -4.69 -38.24
CA GLY A 529 9.49 -6.08 -38.64
C GLY A 529 8.73 -6.27 -39.92
N SER A 530 8.98 -7.39 -40.61
CA SER A 530 8.26 -7.77 -41.83
C SER A 530 8.05 -9.28 -41.93
N GLY A 531 7.17 -9.70 -42.83
CA GLY A 531 6.90 -11.12 -43.11
C GLY A 531 5.68 -11.68 -42.39
N ALA A 532 4.91 -10.85 -41.67
CA ALA A 532 3.61 -11.24 -41.13
C ALA A 532 2.51 -11.19 -42.22
N GLU A 533 1.37 -11.82 -41.97
CA GLU A 533 0.20 -11.64 -42.83
C GLU A 533 -0.52 -10.31 -42.54
N PRO A 534 -1.19 -9.70 -43.53
CA PRO A 534 -1.91 -8.45 -43.30
C PRO A 534 -2.94 -8.54 -42.17
N GLY A 535 -2.86 -7.64 -41.19
CA GLY A 535 -3.72 -7.62 -40.01
C GLY A 535 -3.44 -8.71 -38.98
N GLN A 536 -2.36 -9.48 -39.13
CA GLN A 536 -1.96 -10.51 -38.18
C GLN A 536 -1.33 -9.89 -36.93
N GLU A 537 -1.70 -10.39 -35.75
CA GLU A 537 -1.06 -9.99 -34.49
C GLU A 537 0.30 -10.69 -34.35
N VAL A 538 1.31 -9.91 -34.00
CA VAL A 538 2.70 -10.33 -33.81
C VAL A 538 3.07 -10.10 -32.36
N LYS A 539 3.73 -11.08 -31.75
CA LYS A 539 4.13 -11.09 -30.34
C LYS A 539 5.65 -11.11 -30.22
N ALA A 540 6.21 -10.12 -29.52
CA ALA A 540 7.62 -10.10 -29.13
C ALA A 540 7.77 -10.50 -27.66
N THR A 541 8.66 -11.46 -27.35
CA THR A 541 8.95 -11.89 -25.98
C THR A 541 10.44 -11.89 -25.67
N VAL A 542 10.82 -11.50 -24.45
CA VAL A 542 12.18 -11.60 -23.93
C VAL A 542 12.16 -12.08 -22.48
N GLU A 543 13.06 -12.99 -22.14
CA GLU A 543 13.27 -13.40 -20.76
C GLU A 543 14.32 -12.50 -20.10
N MET A 544 13.97 -11.96 -18.94
CA MET A 544 14.78 -11.07 -18.13
C MET A 544 15.18 -11.75 -16.83
N GLU A 545 16.42 -11.56 -16.39
CA GLU A 545 16.96 -12.07 -15.13
C GLU A 545 17.15 -10.94 -14.12
N LYS A 546 16.66 -11.12 -12.90
CA LYS A 546 16.84 -10.22 -11.76
C LYS A 546 18.14 -10.54 -11.00
N PRO A 547 18.66 -9.62 -10.15
CA PRO A 547 19.87 -9.85 -9.36
C PRO A 547 19.85 -11.12 -8.49
N ASN A 548 18.67 -11.50 -8.02
CA ASN A 548 18.48 -12.70 -7.21
C ASN A 548 18.40 -14.03 -8.02
N GLY A 549 18.62 -13.97 -9.33
CA GLY A 549 18.59 -15.11 -10.26
C GLY A 549 17.19 -15.59 -10.65
N GLN A 550 16.13 -14.89 -10.21
CA GLN A 550 14.78 -15.18 -10.69
C GLN A 550 14.56 -14.51 -12.06
N THR A 551 13.85 -15.20 -12.95
CA THR A 551 13.50 -14.66 -14.26
C THR A 551 12.03 -14.22 -14.34
N PHE A 552 11.74 -13.34 -15.31
CA PHE A 552 10.40 -13.00 -15.75
C PHE A 552 10.38 -12.78 -17.26
N GLU A 553 9.21 -12.93 -17.89
CA GLU A 553 9.04 -12.70 -19.34
C GLU A 553 8.35 -11.36 -19.59
N TYR A 554 8.98 -10.53 -20.42
CA TYR A 554 8.34 -9.36 -21.01
C TYR A 554 7.75 -9.73 -22.36
N THR A 555 6.47 -9.39 -22.58
CA THR A 555 5.71 -9.66 -23.80
C THR A 555 5.05 -8.37 -24.27
N GLN A 556 5.12 -8.09 -25.58
CA GLN A 556 4.40 -7.00 -26.24
C GLN A 556 3.78 -7.51 -27.55
N TYR A 557 2.69 -6.86 -27.97
CA TYR A 557 1.95 -7.20 -29.18
C TYR A 557 1.91 -6.00 -30.14
N ALA A 558 1.99 -6.28 -31.43
CA ALA A 558 1.79 -5.31 -32.51
C ALA A 558 0.90 -5.95 -33.58
N THR A 559 0.22 -5.13 -34.38
CA THR A 559 -0.58 -5.60 -35.51
C THR A 559 0.12 -5.27 -36.81
N ALA A 560 0.28 -6.25 -37.69
CA ALA A 560 0.86 -6.03 -39.00
C ALA A 560 -0.08 -5.23 -39.93
N ASP A 561 0.51 -4.34 -40.72
CA ASP A 561 -0.18 -3.51 -41.71
C ASP A 561 -0.56 -4.30 -42.98
N ASP A 562 -1.12 -3.60 -43.97
CA ASP A 562 -1.56 -4.19 -45.24
C ASP A 562 -0.42 -4.85 -46.05
N ASP A 563 0.83 -4.45 -45.80
CA ASP A 563 2.03 -4.97 -46.46
C ASP A 563 2.72 -6.08 -45.63
N GLY A 564 2.16 -6.45 -44.46
CA GLY A 564 2.73 -7.45 -43.57
C GLY A 564 3.91 -6.94 -42.73
N SER A 565 4.05 -5.62 -42.61
CA SER A 565 5.06 -4.95 -41.78
C SER A 565 4.47 -4.57 -40.42
N PHE A 566 5.30 -4.53 -39.38
CA PHE A 566 4.90 -4.19 -38.02
C PHE A 566 6.01 -3.42 -37.30
N GLU A 567 5.65 -2.70 -36.25
CA GLU A 567 6.59 -1.91 -35.45
C GLU A 567 6.36 -2.18 -33.95
N PHE A 568 7.45 -2.28 -33.20
CA PHE A 568 7.44 -2.31 -31.73
C PHE A 568 8.26 -1.16 -31.16
N THR A 569 7.85 -0.65 -30.00
CA THR A 569 8.67 0.19 -29.11
C THR A 569 9.01 -0.64 -27.88
N LEU A 570 10.26 -1.11 -27.79
CA LEU A 570 10.70 -2.06 -26.77
C LEU A 570 11.53 -1.38 -25.69
N PRO A 571 11.14 -1.47 -24.40
CA PRO A 571 11.84 -0.79 -23.31
C PRO A 571 13.01 -1.59 -22.74
N TYR A 572 13.16 -2.89 -23.04
CA TYR A 572 14.27 -3.69 -22.54
C TYR A 572 15.33 -3.88 -23.62
N SER A 573 16.58 -3.68 -23.25
CA SER A 573 17.74 -4.03 -24.06
C SER A 573 18.04 -5.52 -23.96
N THR A 574 18.74 -6.07 -24.93
CA THR A 574 19.28 -7.45 -24.90
C THR A 574 20.81 -7.47 -24.91
N THR A 575 21.45 -6.40 -25.40
CA THR A 575 22.90 -6.27 -25.51
C THR A 575 23.37 -4.84 -25.20
N GLY A 576 24.69 -4.61 -25.13
CA GLY A 576 25.25 -3.25 -25.01
C GLY A 576 25.33 -2.66 -23.59
N TYR A 577 24.96 -3.41 -22.55
CA TYR A 577 24.93 -2.92 -21.16
C TYR A 577 26.24 -2.28 -20.67
N GLU A 578 27.40 -2.85 -21.02
CA GLU A 578 28.70 -2.42 -20.51
C GLU A 578 29.16 -1.05 -21.07
N GLU A 579 28.42 -0.48 -22.02
CA GLU A 579 28.70 0.82 -22.63
C GLU A 579 28.01 1.98 -21.88
N PHE A 580 27.09 1.68 -20.95
CA PHE A 580 26.23 2.66 -20.28
C PHE A 580 26.29 2.48 -18.75
N GLY A 581 26.47 3.59 -18.05
CA GLY A 581 26.54 3.62 -16.59
C GLY A 581 26.55 5.05 -16.02
N PRO A 582 26.55 5.20 -14.69
CA PRO A 582 26.47 6.53 -14.07
C PRO A 582 27.62 7.45 -14.48
N GLU A 583 28.80 6.88 -14.77
CA GLU A 583 29.98 7.63 -15.21
C GLU A 583 29.84 8.34 -16.56
N ASN A 584 28.87 7.93 -17.39
CA ASN A 584 28.55 8.59 -18.65
C ASN A 584 27.09 9.05 -18.73
N GLY A 585 26.40 9.14 -17.58
CA GLY A 585 25.07 9.76 -17.50
C GLY A 585 23.89 8.79 -17.65
N TYR A 586 24.09 7.48 -17.51
CA TYR A 586 23.03 6.47 -17.70
C TYR A 586 22.92 5.50 -16.52
N THR A 587 21.85 4.71 -16.51
CA THR A 587 21.62 3.70 -15.47
C THR A 587 22.49 2.47 -15.73
N ASN A 588 23.22 1.98 -14.71
CA ASN A 588 23.79 0.63 -14.76
C ASN A 588 22.73 -0.39 -14.31
N THR A 589 22.06 -1.02 -15.26
CA THR A 589 20.92 -1.90 -14.98
C THR A 589 21.34 -3.24 -14.37
N SER A 590 20.66 -3.61 -13.29
CA SER A 590 20.88 -4.89 -12.59
C SER A 590 19.96 -6.02 -13.09
N VAL A 591 19.01 -5.68 -13.96
CA VAL A 591 18.09 -6.61 -14.62
C VAL A 591 18.49 -6.68 -16.09
N ARG A 592 18.81 -7.88 -16.57
CA ARG A 592 19.38 -8.08 -17.91
C ARG A 592 18.70 -9.23 -18.63
N ALA A 593 18.56 -9.12 -19.94
CA ALA A 593 17.99 -10.18 -20.77
C ALA A 593 18.89 -11.42 -20.79
N THR A 594 18.29 -12.61 -20.86
CA THR A 594 19.01 -13.88 -20.99
C THR A 594 19.27 -14.27 -22.46
N GLY A 595 18.68 -13.54 -23.40
CA GLY A 595 18.80 -13.76 -24.85
C GLY A 595 18.14 -12.65 -25.68
N PRO A 596 18.04 -12.85 -27.01
CA PRO A 596 17.36 -11.91 -27.91
C PRO A 596 15.85 -11.94 -27.70
N TYR A 597 15.16 -10.94 -28.25
CA TYR A 597 13.71 -11.01 -28.39
C TYR A 597 13.33 -12.11 -29.38
N ASN A 598 12.33 -12.91 -29.03
CA ASN A 598 11.68 -13.86 -29.91
C ASN A 598 10.39 -13.25 -30.43
N VAL A 599 10.31 -13.04 -31.74
CA VAL A 599 9.14 -12.47 -32.40
C VAL A 599 8.38 -13.59 -33.09
N THR A 600 7.09 -13.73 -32.79
CA THR A 600 6.27 -14.86 -33.23
C THR A 600 4.86 -14.44 -33.58
N THR A 601 4.22 -15.12 -34.54
CA THR A 601 2.79 -14.96 -34.84
C THR A 601 1.95 -16.02 -34.14
N GLU A 602 0.62 -15.90 -34.13
CA GLU A 602 -0.24 -17.03 -33.78
C GLU A 602 -0.05 -18.20 -34.76
N ARG A 603 -0.25 -19.42 -34.27
CA ARG A 603 -0.21 -20.64 -35.08
C ARG A 603 -1.46 -20.71 -35.95
N THR A 604 -1.28 -20.97 -37.24
CA THR A 604 -2.37 -21.08 -38.19
C THR A 604 -2.37 -22.47 -38.81
N THR A 605 -3.51 -23.15 -38.82
CA THR A 605 -3.65 -24.45 -39.50
C THR A 605 -4.32 -24.23 -40.86
N GLY A 606 -3.59 -24.54 -41.93
CA GLY A 606 -4.07 -24.43 -43.30
C GLY A 606 -5.06 -25.53 -43.69
N ASP A 607 -5.69 -25.37 -44.86
CA ASP A 607 -6.60 -26.37 -45.46
C ASP A 607 -5.89 -27.71 -45.77
N ASP A 608 -4.57 -27.67 -45.89
CA ASP A 608 -3.66 -28.81 -46.06
C ASP A 608 -3.31 -29.51 -44.73
N LEU A 609 -3.90 -29.08 -43.61
CA LEU A 609 -3.65 -29.56 -42.25
C LEU A 609 -2.25 -29.27 -41.71
N TYR A 610 -1.45 -28.44 -42.40
CA TYR A 610 -0.19 -27.95 -41.86
C TYR A 610 -0.45 -26.84 -40.86
N THR A 611 0.14 -26.94 -39.67
CA THR A 611 0.14 -25.86 -38.69
C THR A 611 1.47 -25.12 -38.80
N THR A 612 1.40 -23.86 -39.20
CA THR A 612 2.58 -23.00 -39.39
C THR A 612 2.55 -21.83 -38.41
N GLN A 613 3.73 -21.30 -38.12
CA GLN A 613 3.95 -20.12 -37.31
C GLN A 613 5.10 -19.34 -37.94
N ARG A 614 5.05 -18.01 -37.92
CA ARG A 614 6.20 -17.21 -38.35
C ARG A 614 7.01 -16.79 -37.14
N VAL A 615 8.34 -16.94 -37.24
CA VAL A 615 9.27 -16.71 -36.14
C VAL A 615 10.48 -15.92 -36.60
N GLY A 616 11.01 -15.07 -35.71
CA GLY A 616 12.23 -14.30 -35.91
C GLY A 616 12.88 -13.96 -34.58
N GLN A 617 14.15 -13.55 -34.62
CA GLN A 617 14.88 -13.09 -33.45
C GLN A 617 15.53 -11.73 -33.73
N VAL A 618 15.53 -10.86 -32.73
CA VAL A 618 16.13 -9.53 -32.83
C VAL A 618 16.87 -9.17 -31.54
N GLU A 619 18.06 -8.62 -31.70
CA GLU A 619 18.79 -8.00 -30.60
C GLU A 619 18.51 -6.50 -30.58
N VAL A 620 18.27 -5.99 -29.39
CA VAL A 620 18.06 -4.57 -29.11
C VAL A 620 19.21 -4.10 -28.22
N THR A 621 19.94 -3.07 -28.64
CA THR A 621 21.07 -2.55 -27.85
C THR A 621 20.60 -1.56 -26.79
N GLU A 622 21.35 -1.44 -25.70
CA GLU A 622 21.11 -0.42 -24.67
C GLU A 622 21.07 1.00 -25.25
N GLY A 623 21.96 1.30 -26.20
CA GLY A 623 22.00 2.61 -26.89
C GLY A 623 20.71 2.96 -27.62
N GLN A 624 20.06 1.97 -28.24
CA GLN A 624 18.75 2.17 -28.88
C GLN A 624 17.65 2.43 -27.85
N VAL A 625 17.70 1.74 -26.71
CA VAL A 625 16.67 1.88 -25.67
C VAL A 625 16.76 3.23 -24.97
N VAL A 626 17.97 3.70 -24.66
CA VAL A 626 18.17 4.98 -23.96
C VAL A 626 18.13 6.19 -24.89
N GLY A 627 18.07 5.99 -26.21
CA GLY A 627 17.95 7.06 -27.22
C GLY A 627 19.29 7.65 -27.70
N GLU A 628 20.42 6.99 -27.44
CA GLU A 628 21.72 7.39 -28.01
C GLU A 628 21.91 6.88 -29.45
N ASP A 629 21.15 5.86 -29.84
CA ASP A 629 21.11 5.32 -31.20
C ASP A 629 19.66 5.30 -31.72
N ASP A 630 19.31 6.25 -32.58
CA ASP A 630 17.99 6.35 -33.20
C ASP A 630 17.75 5.30 -34.32
N SER A 631 18.68 4.39 -34.58
CA SER A 631 18.51 3.38 -35.62
C SER A 631 17.53 2.28 -35.20
N ALA A 632 16.59 1.95 -36.09
CA ALA A 632 15.66 0.86 -35.85
C ALA A 632 16.37 -0.51 -35.97
N ALA A 633 16.09 -1.40 -35.01
CA ALA A 633 16.46 -2.82 -35.18
C ALA A 633 15.47 -3.47 -36.17
N THR A 634 15.94 -4.42 -36.98
CA THR A 634 15.11 -5.03 -38.02
C THR A 634 14.93 -6.52 -37.80
N VAL A 635 13.72 -7.04 -38.02
CA VAL A 635 13.42 -8.48 -37.96
C VAL A 635 12.59 -8.92 -39.17
N GLU A 636 13.01 -10.01 -39.83
CA GLU A 636 12.21 -10.67 -40.85
C GLU A 636 11.68 -11.98 -40.27
N LEU A 637 10.37 -12.20 -40.36
CA LEU A 637 9.74 -13.42 -39.87
C LEU A 637 9.79 -14.50 -40.93
N GLU A 638 10.33 -15.66 -40.56
CA GLU A 638 10.40 -16.84 -41.40
C GLU A 638 9.30 -17.83 -41.02
N GLU A 639 8.73 -18.51 -42.02
CA GLU A 639 7.71 -19.53 -41.80
C GLU A 639 8.32 -20.82 -41.25
N GLN A 640 7.80 -21.25 -40.10
CA GLN A 640 8.16 -22.47 -39.42
C GLN A 640 6.95 -23.42 -39.37
N ILE A 641 7.14 -24.65 -39.83
CA ILE A 641 6.13 -25.72 -39.74
C ILE A 641 6.21 -26.33 -38.33
N ILE A 642 5.10 -26.27 -37.59
CA ILE A 642 4.97 -26.77 -36.22
C ILE A 642 4.38 -28.18 -36.18
N ASP A 643 3.37 -28.43 -37.02
CA ASP A 643 2.68 -29.72 -37.11
C ASP A 643 2.22 -29.97 -38.55
N CYS A 644 2.06 -31.24 -38.92
CA CYS A 644 1.75 -31.68 -40.27
C CYS A 644 0.88 -32.95 -40.24
N PRO A 645 0.11 -33.24 -41.29
CA PRO A 645 -0.70 -34.45 -41.35
C PRO A 645 0.15 -35.73 -41.30
N SER A 646 -0.24 -36.67 -40.43
CA SER A 646 0.50 -37.91 -40.20
C SER A 646 0.69 -38.73 -41.49
N GLY A 647 1.94 -39.05 -41.81
CA GLY A 647 2.31 -39.84 -42.99
C GLY A 647 2.64 -39.03 -44.25
N ASP A 648 2.72 -37.69 -44.15
CA ASP A 648 3.26 -36.86 -45.23
C ASP A 648 4.79 -36.98 -45.30
N SER A 649 5.32 -37.36 -46.46
CA SER A 649 6.75 -37.51 -46.71
C SER A 649 7.51 -36.18 -46.80
N GLU A 650 6.79 -35.06 -46.94
CA GLU A 650 7.37 -33.71 -47.01
C GLU A 650 7.35 -33.00 -45.65
N CYS A 651 6.89 -33.66 -44.58
CA CYS A 651 6.92 -33.10 -43.25
C CYS A 651 8.33 -33.08 -42.66
N PRO A 652 8.88 -31.89 -42.32
CA PRO A 652 10.20 -31.77 -41.70
C PRO A 652 10.18 -32.00 -40.18
N VAL A 653 9.01 -32.25 -39.58
CA VAL A 653 8.82 -32.47 -38.15
C VAL A 653 8.94 -33.98 -37.88
N ASP A 654 10.01 -34.42 -37.22
CA ASP A 654 10.25 -35.85 -36.97
C ASP A 654 9.18 -36.45 -36.02
N ASP A 655 8.42 -37.42 -36.54
CA ASP A 655 7.51 -38.28 -35.77
C ASP A 655 8.30 -39.22 -34.83
N GLU A 656 8.77 -38.73 -33.66
CA GLU A 656 9.13 -39.63 -32.55
C GLU A 656 7.88 -40.17 -31.84
N SER A 657 7.04 -40.93 -32.56
CA SER A 657 6.03 -41.80 -31.95
C SER A 657 5.74 -43.07 -32.77
N GLY A 658 6.80 -43.77 -33.16
CA GLY A 658 6.72 -45.13 -33.68
C GLY A 658 6.43 -46.16 -32.58
N SER A 659 5.17 -46.58 -32.47
CA SER A 659 4.68 -47.77 -31.76
C SER A 659 5.58 -49.01 -31.98
N ASP A 660 6.10 -49.59 -30.90
CA ASP A 660 6.45 -51.01 -30.87
C ASP A 660 5.79 -51.71 -29.68
N GLY A 661 4.77 -52.51 -30.00
CA GLY A 661 4.04 -53.35 -29.05
C GLY A 661 4.84 -54.61 -28.72
N GLY A 662 5.55 -54.58 -27.59
CA GLY A 662 6.24 -55.75 -27.02
C GLY A 662 5.86 -56.00 -25.57
N ASN A 663 4.90 -56.90 -25.35
CA ASN A 663 4.49 -57.37 -24.03
C ASN A 663 5.57 -58.28 -23.39
N THR A 664 6.21 -57.86 -22.30
CA THR A 664 6.83 -58.76 -21.31
C THR A 664 6.78 -58.20 -19.89
N THR A 665 6.52 -59.11 -18.97
CA THR A 665 6.22 -58.93 -17.55
C THR A 665 7.47 -58.86 -16.64
N ASN A 666 7.28 -58.16 -15.51
CA ASN A 666 7.96 -58.26 -14.20
C ASN A 666 9.38 -57.66 -13.98
N SER A 667 9.41 -56.74 -13.00
CA SER A 667 10.24 -56.75 -11.78
C SER A 667 11.22 -55.58 -11.59
N THR A 668 10.92 -54.77 -10.56
CA THR A 668 11.81 -54.18 -9.54
C THR A 668 13.17 -53.54 -9.92
N ASP A 669 13.25 -52.27 -9.51
CA ASP A 669 14.33 -51.60 -8.76
C ASP A 669 15.42 -50.78 -9.50
N ALA A 670 15.67 -49.61 -8.89
CA ALA A 670 16.85 -48.74 -8.94
C ALA A 670 17.15 -47.86 -10.19
N GLY A 671 17.00 -46.54 -10.00
CA GLY A 671 18.15 -45.62 -10.09
C GLY A 671 18.11 -44.48 -11.13
N SER A 672 17.79 -43.24 -10.71
CA SER A 672 18.47 -41.98 -11.11
C SER A 672 17.89 -40.81 -10.28
N LEU A 673 18.54 -40.40 -9.19
CA LEU A 673 19.56 -39.33 -9.07
C LEU A 673 18.97 -37.90 -9.05
N ILE A 674 18.54 -37.51 -7.85
CA ILE A 674 18.48 -36.12 -7.38
C ILE A 674 19.81 -35.82 -6.67
N GLY A 675 20.35 -34.61 -6.89
CA GLY A 675 21.11 -33.90 -5.87
C GLY A 675 22.61 -33.77 -6.12
N VAL A 676 23.03 -32.57 -6.50
CA VAL A 676 24.36 -32.04 -6.17
C VAL A 676 24.14 -30.83 -5.26
N GLU A 677 24.32 -31.04 -3.95
CA GLU A 677 24.58 -29.96 -2.98
C GLU A 677 26.04 -29.48 -3.10
N PRO A 678 26.34 -28.19 -2.90
CA PRO A 678 27.68 -27.73 -2.59
C PRO A 678 27.99 -27.89 -1.10
N ALA A 679 29.21 -28.35 -0.82
CA ALA A 679 29.71 -28.71 0.50
C ALA A 679 29.87 -27.53 1.46
N ALA A 680 29.23 -27.61 2.63
CA ALA A 680 29.52 -26.77 3.79
C ALA A 680 30.76 -27.28 4.54
N THR A 681 31.76 -26.41 4.71
CA THR A 681 32.94 -26.67 5.53
C THR A 681 32.67 -26.28 6.99
N THR A 682 33.07 -27.15 7.90
CA THR A 682 32.78 -27.13 9.33
C THR A 682 33.61 -26.09 10.07
N ALA A 683 32.96 -25.20 10.83
CA ALA A 683 33.62 -24.41 11.89
C ALA A 683 32.79 -24.50 13.18
N THR A 684 33.48 -24.90 14.24
CA THR A 684 32.97 -25.42 15.50
C THR A 684 32.50 -24.29 16.44
N THR A 685 31.24 -24.33 16.88
CA THR A 685 30.71 -23.45 17.94
C THR A 685 30.76 -24.15 19.30
N THR A 686 31.61 -23.65 20.20
CA THR A 686 31.56 -23.95 21.63
C THR A 686 30.57 -23.01 22.32
N VAL A 687 29.40 -23.52 22.69
CA VAL A 687 28.45 -22.83 23.57
C VAL A 687 28.78 -23.18 25.02
N THR A 688 29.09 -22.17 25.82
CA THR A 688 29.32 -22.28 27.27
C THR A 688 28.03 -21.88 27.99
N THR A 689 27.61 -22.71 28.93
CA THR A 689 26.35 -22.60 29.68
C THR A 689 26.51 -21.88 31.03
N ALA A 690 25.50 -21.06 31.33
CA ALA A 690 24.88 -20.78 32.65
C ALA A 690 25.65 -19.89 33.67
N PRO A 691 25.03 -19.40 34.78
CA PRO A 691 23.67 -19.66 35.26
C PRO A 691 22.87 -18.47 35.90
N ASN A 692 21.57 -18.77 36.10
CA ASN A 692 20.58 -18.23 37.06
C ASN A 692 19.93 -16.86 36.82
#